data_AF-A0A959E9G1-F1
#
_entry.id   AF-A0A959E9G1-F1
#
_cell.length_a   1.000
_cell.length_b   1.000
_cell.length_c   1.000
_cell.angle_alpha   90.00
_cell.angle_beta   90.00
_cell.angle_gamma   90.00
#
_symmetry.space_group_name_H-M   'P 1'
#
loop_
_entity.id
_entity.type
_entity.pdbx_description
1 polymer ?
#
loop_
_entity_poly.entity_id
_entity_poly.type
_entity_poly.pdbx_seq_one_letter_code
_entity_poly.pdbx_strand_id
1 'polypeptide(L)'
;MKKRLLLNWQWLLLFALGAPALTAQTRCGLTLQGKVVDAHSQEPVAFANVAIQGSSIGAIADENGLYFIDNICAGTYTIVCSHVNCDHVVHNIILTEDTRKDFILESHGIFMEEILVRGKAEPLKAAGASSTLEAAQLGSGRGLSLGDAIEQLPGVTVLNTGATIAKPVIQGLHSNRVLLLNNGVRQEGQQWGNEHAPAIDPFLADRVTVIKGAGSVRYGADAIGGVILIEPRPLREKPGMGGEINLQGLSNGRTGLASGMLEGALKGKWPISGRLQGTVKRGGNLRTPNYFLDNTGVEELNFSWALGLKKERWNTELFFSRFYTRLGIFSGSHIGNLTDLANAIERERPLQDGAFTYELGRPQQRIYHELFKWKGELETGELGSLQLQLARQFNRLEQEAPGEGSEKYYQSYLFHRLHHQQVEERGERQKDFGLLEAADHFLDAYYFLEKLRHYCDALGYQSFLSRQPDIGLPTGFWAFLGSSSLLDFPLIRAYYLVAQMLGQPEKEEYFERLKGLLFDNYRHFAEDDSLTLWIHLINYCIHKKINTGRSDFYPALFEVYQKAIETGLLLQNGMLQPQHYKNIITIGLHVKAFEWVEHFIREYTQMLPEGNQENALTYNLAKVYFFQQEYEKVIEKLRKVEYEDQVYALGSKLMLLRTYFELEEFLALDSLVESFRIYLRRKKDISRDVRQQYMNVLRFVRKLSRLDPNDKAAISKVKKEVMECNALAAKQWVLEKVAELEG
;
A
#
# COMPACT_ATOMS: atom_id res chain seq x y z
N MET A 1 -13.05 31.95 64.79
CA MET A 1 -13.87 30.72 64.79
C MET A 1 -13.11 29.60 65.50
N LYS A 2 -13.67 29.11 66.62
CA LYS A 2 -13.54 27.80 67.31
C LYS A 2 -12.13 27.14 67.40
N LYS A 3 -11.47 27.17 68.59
CA LYS A 3 -11.47 26.17 69.71
C LYS A 3 -10.40 25.06 69.47
N ARG A 4 -9.51 24.60 70.37
CA ARG A 4 -9.37 24.50 71.86
C ARG A 4 -7.87 24.11 72.13
N LEU A 5 -7.11 24.58 73.15
CA LEU A 5 -7.17 24.33 74.63
C LEU A 5 -6.97 22.81 74.96
N LEU A 6 -6.07 22.29 75.81
CA LEU A 6 -5.44 22.66 77.10
C LEU A 6 -4.28 21.65 77.36
N LEU A 7 -3.13 21.95 78.00
CA LEU A 7 -2.84 22.42 79.37
C LEU A 7 -2.71 21.30 80.43
N ASN A 8 -1.78 21.54 81.36
CA ASN A 8 -1.61 21.05 82.75
C ASN A 8 -0.79 19.78 82.95
N TRP A 9 0.28 19.73 83.75
CA TRP A 9 0.72 20.33 85.04
C TRP A 9 0.83 19.14 86.00
N GLN A 10 1.90 19.06 86.81
CA GLN A 10 1.84 18.92 88.27
C GLN A 10 3.09 18.28 88.94
N TRP A 11 3.66 19.08 89.86
CA TRP A 11 4.32 18.79 91.15
C TRP A 11 5.64 17.97 91.20
N LEU A 12 6.79 18.44 91.72
CA LEU A 12 7.23 19.00 93.03
C LEU A 12 8.01 17.95 93.87
N LEU A 13 9.05 18.41 94.61
CA LEU A 13 9.92 17.74 95.63
C LEU A 13 11.24 17.11 95.12
N LEU A 14 12.41 17.19 95.77
CA LEU A 14 12.97 17.96 96.91
C LEU A 14 14.49 17.58 97.07
N PHE A 15 15.24 18.33 97.91
CA PHE A 15 16.58 18.05 98.52
C PHE A 15 17.84 18.18 97.61
N ALA A 16 18.78 19.12 97.78
CA ALA A 16 19.53 19.66 98.94
C ALA A 16 20.64 18.74 99.48
N LEU A 17 21.87 19.31 99.52
CA LEU A 17 23.07 19.01 100.32
C LEU A 17 24.06 17.91 99.87
N GLY A 18 25.34 18.29 99.70
CA GLY A 18 26.45 17.42 100.12
C GLY A 18 27.80 17.43 99.35
N ALA A 19 28.58 18.51 99.48
CA ALA A 19 30.06 18.46 99.66
C ALA A 19 31.00 18.11 98.45
N PRO A 20 32.31 18.47 98.57
CA PRO A 20 33.15 18.97 97.48
C PRO A 20 34.08 17.90 96.88
N ALA A 21 34.55 18.11 95.65
CA ALA A 21 35.71 17.37 95.13
C ALA A 21 36.65 18.31 94.39
N LEU A 22 37.83 18.40 94.97
CA LEU A 22 39.08 18.99 94.51
C LEU A 22 39.21 19.10 92.99
N THR A 23 39.60 20.29 92.54
CA THR A 23 40.39 20.45 91.32
C THR A 23 41.70 19.68 91.47
N ALA A 24 41.78 18.49 90.87
CA ALA A 24 43.06 17.96 90.46
C ALA A 24 43.63 18.92 89.42
N GLN A 25 44.73 19.62 89.76
CA GLN A 25 45.50 20.37 88.78
C GLN A 25 46.05 19.36 87.76
N THR A 26 45.41 19.30 86.59
CA THR A 26 45.95 18.59 85.43
C THR A 26 47.29 19.25 85.09
N ARG A 27 48.36 18.46 85.07
CA ARG A 27 49.71 18.94 84.71
C ARG A 27 49.67 19.37 83.24
N CYS A 28 49.56 20.67 83.00
CA CYS A 28 49.55 21.28 81.67
C CYS A 28 50.91 21.93 81.43
N GLY A 29 51.54 21.59 80.30
CA GLY A 29 52.92 21.95 79.98
C GLY A 29 53.73 20.83 79.30
N LEU A 30 53.09 19.72 78.92
CA LEU A 30 53.74 18.66 78.16
C LEU A 30 53.89 19.05 76.69
N THR A 31 54.94 18.55 76.08
CA THR A 31 55.26 18.74 74.66
C THR A 31 55.08 17.43 73.89
N LEU A 32 54.63 17.56 72.65
CA LEU A 32 54.59 16.49 71.67
C LEU A 32 55.36 16.95 70.44
N GLN A 33 56.40 16.22 70.10
CA GLN A 33 57.25 16.52 68.94
C GLN A 33 57.55 15.28 68.12
N GLY A 34 57.96 15.45 66.87
CA GLY A 34 58.30 14.32 66.02
C GLY A 34 58.51 14.72 64.58
N LYS A 35 58.69 13.71 63.73
CA LYS A 35 58.91 13.87 62.30
C LYS A 35 57.79 13.21 61.50
N VAL A 36 57.34 13.87 60.44
CA VAL A 36 56.40 13.32 59.46
C VAL A 36 57.19 12.89 58.22
N VAL A 37 57.05 11.63 57.82
CA VAL A 37 57.76 11.04 56.67
C VAL A 37 56.80 10.31 55.75
N ASP A 38 57.15 10.23 54.47
CA ASP A 38 56.38 9.46 53.50
C ASP A 38 56.66 7.95 53.63
N ALA A 39 55.62 7.14 53.54
CA ALA A 39 55.69 5.69 53.68
C ALA A 39 56.59 5.02 52.63
N HIS A 40 56.62 5.53 51.39
CA HIS A 40 57.32 4.91 50.27
C HIS A 40 58.72 5.50 50.06
N SER A 41 58.87 6.82 50.09
CA SER A 41 60.16 7.47 49.83
C SER A 41 61.05 7.61 51.07
N GLN A 42 60.47 7.51 52.28
CA GLN A 42 61.14 7.83 53.56
C GLN A 42 61.66 9.28 53.64
N GLU A 43 61.25 10.14 52.70
CA GLU A 43 61.59 11.56 52.71
C GLU A 43 60.70 12.33 53.70
N PRO A 44 61.19 13.43 54.29
CA PRO A 44 60.38 14.29 55.14
C PRO A 44 59.19 14.89 54.37
N VAL A 45 57.99 14.82 54.97
CA VAL A 45 56.80 15.50 54.44
C VAL A 45 56.75 16.90 55.02
N ALA A 46 57.22 17.87 54.26
CA ALA A 46 57.17 19.27 54.64
C ALA A 46 55.72 19.76 54.81
N PHE A 47 55.49 20.65 55.77
CA PHE A 47 54.19 21.34 55.97
C PHE A 47 52.99 20.44 56.26
N ALA A 48 53.20 19.21 56.75
CA ALA A 48 52.13 18.35 57.26
C ALA A 48 51.47 18.96 58.51
N ASN A 49 50.14 18.91 58.59
CA ASN A 49 49.39 19.41 59.74
C ASN A 49 49.15 18.29 60.76
N VAL A 50 49.64 18.47 61.99
CA VAL A 50 49.46 17.55 63.12
C VAL A 50 48.57 18.21 64.16
N ALA A 51 47.34 17.73 64.32
CA ALA A 51 46.33 18.36 65.18
C ALA A 51 45.68 17.37 66.15
N ILE A 52 45.30 17.87 67.32
CA ILE A 52 44.51 17.11 68.29
C ILE A 52 43.03 17.19 67.88
N GLN A 53 42.41 16.05 67.59
CA GLN A 53 41.03 15.97 67.14
C GLN A 53 40.06 16.53 68.20
N GLY A 54 39.20 17.47 67.80
CA GLY A 54 38.25 18.14 68.70
C GLY A 54 38.82 19.35 69.46
N SER A 55 40.05 19.78 69.15
CA SER A 55 40.75 20.93 69.74
C SER A 55 41.27 21.88 68.66
N SER A 56 41.57 23.13 69.02
CA SER A 56 42.33 24.08 68.18
C SER A 56 43.85 23.94 68.33
N ILE A 57 44.33 22.98 69.12
CA ILE A 57 45.74 22.73 69.39
C ILE A 57 46.32 21.81 68.30
N GLY A 58 47.36 22.29 67.63
CA GLY A 58 48.08 21.57 66.58
C GLY A 58 49.33 22.34 66.15
N ALA A 59 50.14 21.72 65.30
CA ALA A 59 51.33 22.31 64.70
C ALA A 59 51.45 21.91 63.23
N ILE A 60 52.07 22.78 62.45
CA ILE A 60 52.45 22.52 61.06
C ILE A 60 53.92 22.12 61.07
N ALA A 61 54.26 21.01 60.41
CA ALA A 61 55.64 20.55 60.29
C ALA A 61 56.48 21.53 59.43
N ASP A 62 57.77 21.67 59.74
CA ASP A 62 58.69 22.52 58.99
C ASP A 62 59.13 21.89 57.64
N GLU A 63 60.07 22.53 56.93
CA GLU A 63 60.64 22.04 55.67
C GLU A 63 61.35 20.68 55.80
N ASN A 64 61.77 20.30 57.01
CA ASN A 64 62.40 19.02 57.32
C ASN A 64 61.38 18.00 57.87
N GLY A 65 60.08 18.31 57.85
CA GLY A 65 59.00 17.46 58.34
C GLY A 65 58.92 17.39 59.87
N LEU A 66 59.59 18.27 60.61
CA LEU A 66 59.57 18.29 62.08
C LEU A 66 58.41 19.13 62.60
N TYR A 67 57.64 18.59 63.55
CA TYR A 67 56.55 19.28 64.21
C TYR A 67 56.78 19.37 65.73
N PHE A 68 56.23 20.42 66.35
CA PHE A 68 56.32 20.66 67.79
C PHE A 68 55.03 21.31 68.31
N ILE A 69 54.36 20.64 69.24
CA ILE A 69 53.16 21.11 69.93
C ILE A 69 53.49 21.20 71.42
N ASP A 70 53.32 22.36 72.03
CA ASP A 70 53.54 22.58 73.45
C ASP A 70 52.24 22.82 74.23
N ASN A 71 52.39 22.96 75.54
CA ASN A 71 51.31 23.31 76.47
C ASN A 71 50.12 22.34 76.44
N ILE A 72 50.39 21.04 76.25
CA ILE A 72 49.38 19.98 76.30
C ILE A 72 49.22 19.52 77.76
N CYS A 73 47.99 19.26 78.18
CA CYS A 73 47.72 18.67 79.50
C CYS A 73 47.91 17.15 79.47
N ALA A 74 48.24 16.53 80.60
CA ALA A 74 48.27 15.07 80.66
C ALA A 74 46.87 14.48 80.36
N GLY A 75 46.79 13.53 79.43
CA GLY A 75 45.51 12.98 78.97
C GLY A 75 45.64 12.07 77.74
N THR A 76 44.53 11.44 77.37
CA THR A 76 44.43 10.64 76.15
C THR A 76 43.91 11.51 75.02
N TYR A 77 44.69 11.61 73.94
CA TYR A 77 44.37 12.42 72.78
C TYR A 77 44.34 11.58 71.52
N THR A 78 43.42 11.93 70.62
CA THR A 78 43.40 11.43 69.26
C THR A 78 44.08 12.47 68.38
N ILE A 79 45.20 12.11 67.77
CA ILE A 79 46.00 13.00 66.93
C ILE A 79 45.80 12.62 65.48
N VAL A 80 45.49 13.63 64.67
CA VAL A 80 45.29 13.52 63.23
C VAL A 80 46.46 14.21 62.55
N CYS A 81 47.25 13.45 61.80
CA CYS A 81 48.28 13.97 60.91
C CYS A 81 47.75 13.96 59.48
N SER A 82 47.76 15.11 58.80
CA SER A 82 47.20 15.27 57.45
C SER A 82 48.08 16.13 56.57
N HIS A 83 48.13 15.84 55.27
CA HIS A 83 48.89 16.62 54.28
C HIS A 83 48.11 16.64 52.96
N VAL A 84 48.26 17.69 52.15
CA VAL A 84 47.38 17.96 50.99
C VAL A 84 47.39 16.84 49.93
N ASN A 85 48.46 16.04 49.87
CA ASN A 85 48.69 14.97 48.90
C ASN A 85 48.74 13.56 49.54
N CYS A 86 48.31 13.42 50.80
CA CYS A 86 48.40 12.15 51.54
C CYS A 86 47.11 11.86 52.30
N ASP A 87 46.79 10.59 52.50
CA ASP A 87 45.72 10.21 53.42
C ASP A 87 46.09 10.56 54.85
N HIS A 88 45.13 11.07 55.62
CA HIS A 88 45.37 11.44 57.01
C HIS A 88 45.46 10.19 57.90
N VAL A 89 46.38 10.20 58.85
CA VAL A 89 46.56 9.12 59.82
C VAL A 89 46.09 9.57 61.19
N VAL A 90 45.34 8.70 61.86
CA VAL A 90 44.77 8.94 63.18
C VAL A 90 45.45 8.02 64.20
N HIS A 91 46.06 8.59 65.24
CA HIS A 91 46.66 7.85 66.35
C HIS A 91 46.11 8.31 67.70
N ASN A 92 45.75 7.34 68.54
CA ASN A 92 45.46 7.58 69.94
C ASN A 92 46.76 7.52 70.76
N ILE A 93 47.06 8.59 71.49
CA ILE A 93 48.27 8.71 72.31
C ILE A 93 47.86 9.12 73.73
N ILE A 94 48.47 8.49 74.72
CA ILE A 94 48.33 8.85 76.13
C ILE A 94 49.56 9.67 76.50
N LEU A 95 49.37 10.97 76.74
CA LEU A 95 50.42 11.89 77.13
C LEU A 95 50.48 11.98 78.66
N THR A 96 51.53 11.41 79.26
CA THR A 96 51.85 11.53 80.70
C THR A 96 53.16 12.30 80.95
N GLU A 97 54.00 12.42 79.93
CA GLU A 97 55.28 13.13 79.90
C GLU A 97 55.55 13.68 78.49
N ASP A 98 56.63 14.46 78.32
CA ASP A 98 57.06 14.95 77.01
C ASP A 98 57.30 13.76 76.06
N THR A 99 56.54 13.71 74.96
CA THR A 99 56.48 12.53 74.11
C THR A 99 57.02 12.85 72.72
N ARG A 100 57.84 11.94 72.17
CA ARG A 100 58.24 11.98 70.76
C ARG A 100 57.47 10.95 69.95
N LYS A 101 56.78 11.38 68.89
CA LYS A 101 56.03 10.48 68.00
C LYS A 101 56.24 10.86 66.54
N ASP A 102 56.82 9.97 65.77
CA ASP A 102 56.91 10.15 64.32
C ASP A 102 55.62 9.63 63.65
N PHE A 103 55.20 10.31 62.58
CA PHE A 103 54.03 9.96 61.77
C PHE A 103 54.48 9.56 60.38
N ILE A 104 53.88 8.50 59.85
CA ILE A 104 54.13 8.02 58.49
C ILE A 104 52.85 8.25 57.69
N LEU A 105 52.93 9.00 56.60
CA LEU A 105 51.81 9.26 55.70
C LEU A 105 51.97 8.47 54.41
N GLU A 106 50.88 7.94 53.87
CA GLU A 106 50.88 7.29 52.56
C GLU A 106 50.51 8.33 51.48
N SER A 107 51.44 8.64 50.57
CA SER A 107 51.12 9.41 49.37
C SER A 107 50.35 8.54 48.37
N HIS A 108 49.08 8.84 48.12
CA HIS A 108 48.38 8.37 46.93
C HIS A 108 48.49 9.45 45.84
N GLY A 109 49.12 9.13 44.72
CA GLY A 109 49.10 10.00 43.54
C GLY A 109 47.66 10.18 43.07
N ILE A 110 47.07 11.35 43.32
CA ILE A 110 45.77 11.71 42.76
C ILE A 110 45.98 11.95 41.26
N PHE A 111 45.83 10.90 40.45
CA PHE A 111 45.63 11.06 39.02
C PHE A 111 44.24 11.64 38.82
N MET A 112 44.16 12.93 38.48
CA MET A 112 42.90 13.50 37.99
C MET A 112 42.48 12.72 36.73
N GLU A 113 41.18 12.42 36.60
CA GLU A 113 40.64 11.97 35.32
C GLU A 113 41.07 12.98 34.24
N GLU A 114 41.54 12.45 33.11
CA GLU A 114 41.97 13.25 31.96
C GLU A 114 40.92 14.34 31.67
N ILE A 115 41.28 15.61 31.86
CA ILE A 115 40.48 16.73 31.34
C ILE A 115 40.71 16.73 29.83
N LEU A 116 39.91 15.94 29.13
CA LEU A 116 39.87 15.94 27.68
C LEU A 116 39.22 17.25 27.22
N VAL A 117 40.04 18.27 26.97
CA VAL A 117 39.61 19.50 26.30
C VAL A 117 39.30 19.15 24.85
N ARG A 118 38.06 18.73 24.58
CA ARG A 118 37.52 18.63 23.22
C ARG A 118 37.21 20.04 22.73
N GLY A 119 38.14 20.64 21.99
CA GLY A 119 37.79 21.71 21.06
C GLY A 119 36.85 21.15 20.01
N LYS A 120 35.55 21.45 20.11
CA LYS A 120 34.61 21.21 19.02
C LYS A 120 34.87 22.30 17.99
N ALA A 121 35.79 22.06 17.06
CA ALA A 121 35.80 22.83 15.83
C ALA A 121 34.41 22.65 15.22
N GLU A 122 33.60 23.72 15.17
CA GLU A 122 32.45 23.67 14.28
C GLU A 122 33.02 23.32 12.91
N PRO A 123 32.55 22.23 12.25
CA PRO A 123 32.95 21.98 10.88
C PRO A 123 32.65 23.28 10.15
N LEU A 124 33.67 23.84 9.49
CA LEU A 124 33.54 25.02 8.64
C LEU A 124 32.18 24.92 7.97
N LYS A 125 31.21 25.77 8.39
CA LYS A 125 29.91 25.81 7.76
C LYS A 125 30.23 26.05 6.30
N ALA A 126 30.10 25.01 5.49
CA ALA A 126 30.26 25.13 4.05
C ALA A 126 29.40 26.34 3.66
N ALA A 127 29.93 27.24 2.85
CA ALA A 127 29.30 28.51 2.51
C ALA A 127 28.01 28.32 1.66
N GLY A 128 27.04 27.57 2.19
CA GLY A 128 25.80 27.14 1.57
C GLY A 128 24.75 26.78 2.62
N ALA A 129 23.48 26.96 2.27
CA ALA A 129 22.35 26.67 3.14
C ALA A 129 22.18 25.15 3.30
N SER A 130 22.83 24.55 4.31
CA SER A 130 22.59 23.18 4.74
C SER A 130 21.50 23.13 5.80
N SER A 131 20.56 22.19 5.67
CA SER A 131 19.52 21.94 6.68
C SER A 131 19.49 20.45 7.01
N THR A 132 19.41 20.12 8.31
CA THR A 132 19.56 18.75 8.80
C THR A 132 18.37 18.35 9.66
N LEU A 133 17.83 17.14 9.45
CA LEU A 133 16.93 16.45 10.36
C LEU A 133 17.72 15.43 11.17
N GLU A 134 17.65 15.53 12.49
CA GLU A 134 18.22 14.56 13.42
C GLU A 134 17.18 13.52 13.86
N ALA A 135 17.63 12.38 14.41
CA ALA A 135 16.80 11.25 14.81
C ALA A 135 15.55 11.63 15.64
N ALA A 136 15.66 12.62 16.53
CA ALA A 136 14.55 13.08 17.36
C ALA A 136 13.42 13.77 16.55
N GLN A 137 13.78 14.51 15.50
CA GLN A 137 12.83 15.17 14.59
C GLN A 137 12.31 14.21 13.53
N LEU A 138 13.15 13.24 13.12
CA LEU A 138 12.71 12.11 12.30
C LEU A 138 11.66 11.27 13.03
N GLY A 139 11.66 11.20 14.36
CA GLY A 139 10.69 10.43 15.16
C GLY A 139 9.22 10.62 14.78
N SER A 140 8.78 11.85 14.52
CA SER A 140 7.41 12.16 14.10
C SER A 140 7.10 11.91 12.63
N GLY A 141 8.13 11.81 11.78
CA GLY A 141 8.01 11.54 10.33
C GLY A 141 8.41 10.12 9.91
N ARG A 142 9.12 9.39 10.78
CA ARG A 142 9.43 7.95 10.66
C ARG A 142 8.09 7.25 10.52
N GLY A 143 7.88 6.50 9.44
CA GLY A 143 6.62 5.82 9.10
C GLY A 143 5.94 6.34 7.84
N LEU A 144 6.23 7.59 7.45
CA LEU A 144 5.98 8.09 6.10
C LEU A 144 7.07 7.63 5.13
N SER A 145 6.95 7.96 3.84
CA SER A 145 8.05 7.71 2.89
C SER A 145 9.25 8.62 3.20
N LEU A 146 10.43 8.29 2.65
CA LEU A 146 11.60 9.16 2.82
C LEU A 146 11.33 10.58 2.31
N GLY A 147 10.65 10.72 1.16
CA GLY A 147 10.30 12.01 0.58
C GLY A 147 9.47 12.86 1.54
N ASP A 148 8.40 12.28 2.09
CA ASP A 148 7.51 12.97 3.04
C ASP A 148 8.25 13.34 4.34
N ALA A 149 9.14 12.46 4.82
CA ALA A 149 9.92 12.73 6.03
C ALA A 149 10.84 13.95 5.87
N ILE A 150 11.39 14.16 4.67
CA ILE A 150 12.34 15.24 4.40
C ILE A 150 11.68 16.52 3.87
N GLU A 151 10.40 16.48 3.52
CA GLU A 151 9.60 17.67 3.16
C GLU A 151 9.58 18.73 4.27
N GLN A 152 9.79 18.31 5.52
CA GLN A 152 9.88 19.20 6.68
C GLN A 152 11.10 20.14 6.63
N LEU A 153 12.07 19.86 5.75
CA LEU A 153 13.26 20.70 5.59
C LEU A 153 12.96 21.94 4.73
N PRO A 154 13.39 23.14 5.15
CA PRO A 154 13.14 24.36 4.39
C PRO A 154 13.62 24.27 2.94
N GLY A 155 12.76 24.55 1.96
CA GLY A 155 13.13 24.51 0.54
C GLY A 155 13.27 23.11 -0.06
N VAL A 156 12.81 22.09 0.65
CA VAL A 156 12.49 20.76 0.11
C VAL A 156 10.99 20.70 -0.07
N THR A 157 10.54 20.28 -1.25
CA THR A 157 9.16 19.91 -1.53
C THR A 157 9.13 18.48 -2.04
N VAL A 158 7.95 17.90 -2.21
CA VAL A 158 7.80 16.57 -2.82
C VAL A 158 7.02 16.63 -4.12
N LEU A 159 7.39 15.78 -5.07
CA LEU A 159 6.62 15.46 -6.25
C LEU A 159 5.89 14.14 -5.98
N ASN A 160 4.58 14.21 -5.82
CA ASN A 160 3.74 13.07 -5.49
C ASN A 160 3.13 12.48 -6.77
N THR A 161 3.26 11.17 -6.92
CA THR A 161 2.45 10.39 -7.88
C THR A 161 1.46 9.55 -7.09
N GLY A 162 0.20 9.97 -7.08
CA GLY A 162 -0.78 9.45 -6.13
C GLY A 162 -0.37 9.79 -4.69
N ALA A 163 -0.66 8.89 -3.76
CA ALA A 163 -0.51 9.15 -2.33
C ALA A 163 0.60 8.33 -1.64
N THR A 164 1.24 7.39 -2.36
CA THR A 164 2.26 6.48 -1.81
C THR A 164 3.67 6.74 -2.35
N ILE A 165 3.80 7.46 -3.46
CA ILE A 165 5.08 7.74 -4.13
C ILE A 165 5.39 9.22 -3.94
N ALA A 166 6.43 9.52 -3.16
CA ALA A 166 6.92 10.88 -2.95
C ALA A 166 8.40 11.00 -3.32
N LYS A 167 8.70 11.89 -4.27
CA LYS A 167 10.06 12.21 -4.68
C LYS A 167 10.51 13.55 -4.13
N PRO A 168 11.70 13.67 -3.55
CA PRO A 168 12.18 14.96 -3.10
C PRO A 168 12.52 15.88 -4.27
N VAL A 169 12.12 17.14 -4.12
CA VAL A 169 12.37 18.24 -5.03
C VAL A 169 13.09 19.33 -4.24
N ILE A 170 14.21 19.83 -4.77
CA ILE A 170 14.97 20.92 -4.17
C ILE A 170 15.05 22.04 -5.19
N GLN A 171 14.56 23.23 -4.84
CA GLN A 171 14.53 24.40 -5.73
C GLN A 171 13.89 24.12 -7.10
N GLY A 172 12.83 23.30 -7.14
CA GLY A 172 12.13 22.91 -8.36
C GLY A 172 12.83 21.81 -9.20
N LEU A 173 13.98 21.31 -8.75
CA LEU A 173 14.73 20.24 -9.41
C LEU A 173 14.56 18.91 -8.69
N HIS A 174 14.53 17.80 -9.44
CA HIS A 174 14.34 16.44 -8.93
C HIS A 174 15.00 15.39 -9.84
N SER A 175 14.87 14.10 -9.49
CA SER A 175 15.42 12.96 -10.24
C SER A 175 16.93 13.12 -10.46
N ASN A 176 17.41 13.20 -11.71
CA ASN A 176 18.84 13.25 -12.05
C ASN A 176 19.54 14.56 -11.62
N ARG A 177 18.79 15.51 -11.08
CA ARG A 177 19.29 16.84 -10.66
C ARG A 177 19.39 16.99 -9.15
N VAL A 178 18.96 15.98 -8.38
CA VAL A 178 19.09 15.93 -6.93
C VAL A 178 19.79 14.64 -6.56
N LEU A 179 21.01 14.76 -6.02
CA LEU A 179 21.82 13.61 -5.67
C LEU A 179 21.43 13.07 -4.29
N LEU A 180 21.13 11.77 -4.22
CA LEU A 180 20.85 11.08 -2.96
C LEU A 180 22.04 10.18 -2.61
N LEU A 181 22.62 10.35 -1.43
CA LEU A 181 23.69 9.51 -0.91
C LEU A 181 23.18 8.72 0.31
N ASN A 182 23.05 7.40 0.17
CA ASN A 182 22.73 6.48 1.24
C ASN A 182 24.01 5.89 1.83
N ASN A 183 24.32 6.21 3.08
CA ASN A 183 25.51 5.73 3.77
C ASN A 183 26.82 5.96 2.97
N GLY A 184 26.93 7.14 2.34
CA GLY A 184 28.06 7.53 1.50
C GLY A 184 28.12 6.89 0.12
N VAL A 185 27.08 6.16 -0.30
CA VAL A 185 26.96 5.55 -1.63
C VAL A 185 25.82 6.22 -2.38
N ARG A 186 26.04 6.58 -3.65
CA ARG A 186 24.99 7.16 -4.49
C ARG A 186 23.84 6.17 -4.65
N GLN A 187 22.61 6.58 -4.32
CA GLN A 187 21.42 5.79 -4.59
C GLN A 187 21.06 5.87 -6.08
N GLU A 188 20.84 4.71 -6.70
CA GLU A 188 20.33 4.60 -8.08
C GLU A 188 18.95 3.91 -8.08
N GLY A 189 18.07 4.28 -9.01
CA GLY A 189 16.78 3.60 -9.25
C GLY A 189 15.54 4.53 -9.25
N GLN A 190 15.63 5.67 -8.57
CA GLN A 190 14.63 6.75 -8.61
C GLN A 190 14.65 7.54 -9.94
N GLN A 191 15.72 7.44 -10.76
CA GLN A 191 15.83 8.19 -12.02
C GLN A 191 14.90 7.71 -13.14
N TRP A 192 14.34 6.50 -13.03
CA TRP A 192 13.72 5.79 -14.15
C TRP A 192 12.37 6.37 -14.63
N GLY A 193 11.76 7.27 -13.87
CA GLY A 193 10.45 7.83 -14.17
C GLY A 193 9.92 8.61 -12.98
N ASN A 194 8.96 9.52 -13.14
CA ASN A 194 8.45 10.37 -12.05
C ASN A 194 7.82 9.56 -10.89
N GLU A 195 7.42 8.34 -11.18
CA GLU A 195 6.62 7.45 -10.33
C GLU A 195 7.51 6.47 -9.52
N HIS A 196 8.78 6.82 -9.33
CA HIS A 196 9.78 5.96 -8.68
C HIS A 196 10.46 6.65 -7.50
N ALA A 197 9.90 6.49 -6.30
CA ALA A 197 10.46 7.08 -5.09
C ALA A 197 11.79 6.42 -4.67
N PRO A 198 12.63 7.11 -3.88
CA PRO A 198 13.83 6.50 -3.29
C PRO A 198 13.52 5.28 -2.43
N ALA A 199 14.15 4.14 -2.75
CA ALA A 199 13.97 2.85 -2.09
C ALA A 199 14.83 2.72 -0.82
N ILE A 200 14.56 3.56 0.18
CA ILE A 200 15.33 3.63 1.45
C ILE A 200 14.37 3.66 2.64
N ASP A 201 14.65 2.80 3.62
CA ASP A 201 13.96 2.79 4.91
C ASP A 201 14.33 4.05 5.74
N PRO A 202 13.37 4.93 6.08
CA PRO A 202 13.64 6.08 6.94
C PRO A 202 14.14 5.71 8.35
N PHE A 203 13.85 4.51 8.86
CA PHE A 203 14.35 4.05 10.17
C PHE A 203 15.84 3.71 10.14
N LEU A 204 16.43 3.46 8.97
CA LEU A 204 17.87 3.28 8.83
C LEU A 204 18.63 4.59 9.12
N ALA A 205 17.98 5.73 8.87
CA ALA A 205 18.57 7.05 8.98
C ALA A 205 18.55 7.55 10.44
N ASP A 206 19.73 7.86 10.95
CA ASP A 206 19.90 8.63 12.20
C ASP A 206 19.92 10.13 11.89
N ARG A 207 20.47 10.50 10.72
CA ARG A 207 20.52 11.88 10.26
C ARG A 207 20.24 11.98 8.76
N VAL A 208 19.43 12.96 8.37
CA VAL A 208 19.25 13.34 6.97
C VAL A 208 19.67 14.80 6.78
N THR A 209 20.66 15.04 5.93
CA THR A 209 21.19 16.39 5.67
C THR A 209 20.96 16.79 4.22
N VAL A 210 20.37 17.96 4.01
CA VAL A 210 20.16 18.54 2.68
C VAL A 210 21.12 19.69 2.47
N ILE A 211 21.98 19.56 1.47
CA ILE A 211 22.99 20.55 1.07
C ILE A 211 22.52 21.20 -0.23
N LYS A 212 22.49 22.54 -0.25
CA LYS A 212 21.96 23.34 -1.37
C LYS A 212 23.01 24.34 -1.86
N GLY A 213 22.88 24.75 -3.12
CA GLY A 213 23.74 25.77 -3.73
C GLY A 213 25.20 25.31 -3.86
N ALA A 214 26.15 26.24 -3.72
CA ALA A 214 27.57 26.00 -4.00
C ALA A 214 28.19 24.79 -3.24
N GLY A 215 27.65 24.45 -2.05
CA GLY A 215 28.10 23.30 -1.28
C GLY A 215 27.80 21.94 -1.92
N SER A 216 26.89 21.86 -2.91
CA SER A 216 26.55 20.63 -3.61
C SER A 216 27.59 20.21 -4.64
N VAL A 217 28.39 21.15 -5.17
CA VAL A 217 29.39 20.94 -6.24
C VAL A 217 30.40 19.86 -5.87
N ARG A 218 30.77 19.75 -4.59
CA ARG A 218 31.72 18.73 -4.11
C ARG A 218 31.25 17.28 -4.31
N TYR A 219 29.97 17.07 -4.62
CA TYR A 219 29.37 15.76 -4.82
C TYR A 219 29.13 15.42 -6.30
N GLY A 220 29.50 16.30 -7.23
CA GLY A 220 29.49 16.06 -8.67
C GLY A 220 28.35 16.74 -9.44
N ALA A 221 28.31 16.50 -10.76
CA ALA A 221 27.48 17.24 -11.71
C ALA A 221 25.96 17.04 -11.50
N ASP A 222 25.51 15.88 -11.00
CA ASP A 222 24.08 15.60 -10.78
C ASP A 222 23.53 16.27 -9.51
N ALA A 223 24.37 16.99 -8.76
CA ALA A 223 24.00 17.69 -7.53
C ALA A 223 23.55 19.15 -7.76
N ILE A 224 23.18 19.52 -9.00
CA ILE A 224 22.82 20.91 -9.37
C ILE A 224 21.66 21.46 -8.51
N GLY A 225 20.64 20.65 -8.24
CA GLY A 225 19.52 21.03 -7.36
C GLY A 225 19.83 20.86 -5.87
N GLY A 226 20.79 20.02 -5.53
CA GLY A 226 21.22 19.77 -4.16
C GLY A 226 21.60 18.32 -3.91
N VAL A 227 21.99 18.06 -2.66
CA VAL A 227 22.41 16.73 -2.19
C VAL A 227 21.64 16.39 -0.92
N ILE A 228 21.13 15.16 -0.86
CA ILE A 228 20.50 14.61 0.33
C ILE A 228 21.41 13.49 0.85
N LEU A 229 21.98 13.69 2.02
CA LEU A 229 22.83 12.73 2.72
C LEU A 229 21.99 11.98 3.74
N ILE A 230 21.98 10.66 3.65
CA ILE A 230 21.27 9.78 4.57
C ILE A 230 22.31 8.97 5.32
N GLU A 231 22.44 9.22 6.61
CA GLU A 231 23.51 8.69 7.44
C GLU A 231 22.92 7.79 8.54
N PRO A 232 23.36 6.52 8.63
CA PRO A 232 22.98 5.66 9.75
C PRO A 232 23.71 6.08 11.03
N ARG A 233 23.15 5.68 12.18
CA ARG A 233 23.81 5.92 13.48
C ARG A 233 25.20 5.27 13.48
N PRO A 234 26.26 5.90 14.01
CA PRO A 234 27.56 5.24 14.17
C PRO A 234 27.43 3.94 14.99
N LEU A 235 28.25 2.93 14.68
CA LEU A 235 28.30 1.70 15.46
C LEU A 235 28.81 1.98 16.88
N ARG A 236 28.37 1.16 17.85
CA ARG A 236 28.75 1.33 19.26
C ARG A 236 30.25 1.14 19.44
N GLU A 237 30.89 2.13 20.05
CA GLU A 237 32.31 2.03 20.44
C GLU A 237 32.50 1.41 21.81
N LYS A 238 31.54 1.62 22.72
CA LYS A 238 31.59 1.11 24.08
C LYS A 238 30.95 -0.28 24.16
N PRO A 239 31.59 -1.24 24.86
CA PRO A 239 31.02 -2.56 25.07
C PRO A 239 29.62 -2.52 25.69
N GLY A 240 28.80 -3.50 25.32
CA GLY A 240 27.43 -3.63 25.79
C GLY A 240 26.44 -3.70 24.63
N MET A 241 25.16 -3.83 24.97
CA MET A 241 24.07 -3.96 24.01
C MET A 241 23.11 -2.78 24.12
N GLY A 242 22.44 -2.48 23.03
CA GLY A 242 21.36 -1.52 22.95
C GLY A 242 20.32 -1.99 21.94
N GLY A 243 19.10 -1.50 22.05
CA GLY A 243 18.07 -1.80 21.09
C GLY A 243 16.96 -0.76 21.12
N GLU A 244 16.18 -0.75 20.05
CA GLU A 244 15.06 0.16 19.85
C GLU A 244 13.92 -0.61 19.20
N ILE A 245 12.71 -0.42 19.70
CA ILE A 245 11.48 -0.95 19.09
C ILE A 245 10.56 0.23 18.83
N ASN A 246 10.16 0.40 17.58
CA ASN A 246 9.21 1.41 17.14
C ASN A 246 7.94 0.75 16.65
N LEU A 247 6.80 1.16 17.18
CA LEU A 247 5.47 0.74 16.73
C LEU A 247 4.70 1.99 16.34
N GLN A 248 4.09 1.97 15.16
CA GLN A 248 3.29 3.10 14.69
C GLN A 248 2.02 2.64 13.99
N GLY A 249 0.97 3.46 14.13
CA GLY A 249 -0.31 3.27 13.48
C GLY A 249 -0.80 4.57 12.84
N LEU A 250 -1.24 4.51 11.59
CA LEU A 250 -1.89 5.61 10.89
C LEU A 250 -3.35 5.24 10.66
N SER A 251 -4.27 6.13 11.08
CA SER A 251 -5.71 5.88 10.93
C SER A 251 -6.14 5.85 9.46
N ASN A 252 -5.61 6.74 8.64
CA ASN A 252 -5.83 6.72 7.19
C ASN A 252 -5.00 5.61 6.54
N GLY A 253 -5.64 4.78 5.72
CA GLY A 253 -5.05 3.55 5.18
C GLY A 253 -4.95 2.40 6.19
N ARG A 254 -5.33 2.60 7.46
CA ARG A 254 -5.20 1.62 8.55
C ARG A 254 -3.80 1.00 8.57
N THR A 255 -2.79 1.85 8.45
CA THR A 255 -1.41 1.43 8.25
C THR A 255 -0.78 1.05 9.58
N GLY A 256 -0.23 -0.15 9.65
CA GLY A 256 0.59 -0.61 10.77
C GLY A 256 2.06 -0.67 10.37
N LEU A 257 2.93 -0.25 11.28
CA LEU A 257 4.37 -0.35 11.12
C LEU A 257 5.04 -0.85 12.41
N ALA A 258 6.01 -1.73 12.24
CA ALA A 258 6.90 -2.18 13.31
C ALA A 258 8.35 -2.15 12.82
N SER A 259 9.24 -1.51 13.59
CA SER A 259 10.69 -1.54 13.35
C SER A 259 11.41 -1.96 14.63
N GLY A 260 12.39 -2.85 14.48
CA GLY A 260 13.24 -3.32 15.57
C GLY A 260 14.70 -3.17 15.20
N MET A 261 15.50 -2.63 16.10
CA MET A 261 16.95 -2.52 15.99
C MET A 261 17.62 -3.13 17.21
N LEU A 262 18.64 -3.93 17.00
CA LEU A 262 19.53 -4.44 18.03
C LEU A 262 20.98 -4.11 17.64
N GLU A 263 21.73 -3.54 18.57
CA GLU A 263 23.15 -3.24 18.40
C GLU A 263 23.96 -3.68 19.61
N GLY A 264 25.22 -4.02 19.37
CA GLY A 264 26.11 -4.42 20.44
C GLY A 264 27.57 -4.21 20.08
N ALA A 265 28.41 -4.12 21.09
CA ALA A 265 29.86 -4.13 20.96
C ALA A 265 30.48 -5.06 21.99
N LEU A 266 31.46 -5.82 21.56
CA LEU A 266 32.22 -6.76 22.37
C LEU A 266 33.62 -6.19 22.63
N LYS A 267 34.06 -6.27 23.90
CA LYS A 267 35.44 -5.92 24.27
C LYS A 267 36.35 -7.12 24.01
N GLY A 268 37.52 -6.90 23.41
CA GLY A 268 38.52 -7.96 23.22
C GLY A 268 39.66 -7.52 22.31
N LYS A 269 40.57 -8.45 21.98
CA LYS A 269 41.66 -8.24 21.00
C LYS A 269 41.16 -7.84 19.61
N TRP A 270 39.89 -8.15 19.33
CA TRP A 270 39.15 -7.77 18.14
C TRP A 270 37.84 -7.11 18.61
N PRO A 271 37.83 -5.78 18.83
CA PRO A 271 36.63 -5.07 19.26
C PRO A 271 35.62 -5.01 18.11
N ILE A 272 34.67 -5.93 18.12
CA ILE A 272 33.63 -6.06 17.12
C ILE A 272 32.38 -5.36 17.62
N SER A 273 31.80 -4.54 16.76
CA SER A 273 30.50 -3.92 16.93
C SER A 273 29.57 -4.42 15.83
N GLY A 274 28.29 -4.53 16.14
CA GLY A 274 27.29 -5.01 15.20
C GLY A 274 25.96 -4.32 15.40
N ARG A 275 25.19 -4.20 14.32
CA ARG A 275 23.79 -3.78 14.33
C ARG A 275 23.00 -4.66 13.39
N LEU A 276 21.79 -5.02 13.82
CA LEU A 276 20.76 -5.68 13.04
C LEU A 276 19.50 -4.83 13.14
N GLN A 277 18.81 -4.65 12.02
CA GLN A 277 17.57 -3.88 11.96
C GLN A 277 16.59 -4.48 10.96
N GLY A 278 15.31 -4.47 11.29
CA GLY A 278 14.24 -4.88 10.40
C GLY A 278 13.01 -3.99 10.57
N THR A 279 12.34 -3.70 9.47
CA THR A 279 11.12 -2.88 9.43
C THR A 279 10.07 -3.57 8.57
N VAL A 280 8.83 -3.59 9.06
CA VAL A 280 7.65 -4.11 8.35
C VAL A 280 6.59 -3.02 8.37
N LYS A 281 5.97 -2.76 7.23
CA LYS A 281 4.89 -1.79 7.08
C LYS A 281 3.82 -2.35 6.15
N ARG A 282 2.56 -2.15 6.51
CA ARG A 282 1.39 -2.55 5.72
C ARG A 282 0.28 -1.54 5.87
N GLY A 283 -0.20 -1.01 4.75
CA GLY A 283 -1.32 -0.05 4.67
C GLY A 283 -2.23 -0.38 3.48
N GLY A 284 -3.52 -0.17 3.67
CA GLY A 284 -4.53 -0.31 2.62
C GLY A 284 -4.84 1.02 1.94
N ASN A 285 -5.88 1.01 1.11
CA ASN A 285 -6.33 2.20 0.37
C ASN A 285 -6.59 3.40 1.29
N LEU A 286 -6.06 4.54 0.89
CA LEU A 286 -6.20 5.82 1.57
C LEU A 286 -7.57 6.44 1.27
N ARG A 287 -8.09 7.20 2.24
CA ARG A 287 -9.38 7.87 2.15
C ARG A 287 -9.20 9.38 2.06
N THR A 288 -9.90 10.00 1.12
CA THR A 288 -10.17 11.44 1.10
C THR A 288 -11.31 11.76 2.08
N PRO A 289 -11.72 13.03 2.29
CA PRO A 289 -12.90 13.32 3.10
C PRO A 289 -14.16 12.57 2.62
N ASN A 290 -14.28 12.30 1.32
CA ASN A 290 -15.53 11.89 0.69
C ASN A 290 -15.49 10.52 -0.02
N TYR A 291 -14.31 9.97 -0.35
CA TYR A 291 -14.17 8.70 -1.09
C TYR A 291 -12.81 8.02 -0.81
N PHE A 292 -12.62 6.76 -1.22
CA PHE A 292 -11.31 6.10 -1.16
C PHE A 292 -10.56 6.28 -2.48
N LEU A 293 -9.26 6.55 -2.38
CA LEU A 293 -8.34 6.50 -3.51
C LEU A 293 -8.03 5.03 -3.78
N ASP A 294 -8.53 4.51 -4.91
CA ASP A 294 -8.34 3.11 -5.23
C ASP A 294 -6.87 2.77 -5.45
N ASN A 295 -6.51 1.52 -5.16
CA ASN A 295 -5.18 0.97 -5.37
C ASN A 295 -4.03 1.85 -4.84
N THR A 296 -4.19 2.38 -3.62
CA THR A 296 -3.18 3.19 -2.91
C THR A 296 -2.56 2.47 -1.71
N GLY A 297 -2.75 1.15 -1.61
CA GLY A 297 -2.12 0.34 -0.57
C GLY A 297 -0.59 0.24 -0.72
N VAL A 298 0.08 -0.13 0.36
CA VAL A 298 1.53 -0.32 0.43
C VAL A 298 1.89 -1.47 1.36
N GLU A 299 2.85 -2.29 0.94
CA GLU A 299 3.49 -3.33 1.73
C GLU A 299 5.00 -3.18 1.61
N GLU A 300 5.71 -3.05 2.74
CA GLU A 300 7.14 -2.79 2.75
C GLU A 300 7.84 -3.66 3.81
N LEU A 301 8.98 -4.22 3.42
CA LEU A 301 9.83 -5.08 4.25
C LEU A 301 11.29 -4.70 4.05
N ASN A 302 11.93 -4.27 5.12
CA ASN A 302 13.32 -3.83 5.10
C ASN A 302 14.15 -4.63 6.09
N PHE A 303 15.41 -4.84 5.73
CA PHE A 303 16.38 -5.50 6.57
C PHE A 303 17.74 -4.85 6.37
N SER A 304 18.49 -4.63 7.44
CA SER A 304 19.88 -4.21 7.34
C SER A 304 20.72 -4.79 8.45
N TRP A 305 22.02 -4.90 8.15
CA TRP A 305 23.02 -5.24 9.14
C TRP A 305 24.30 -4.47 8.89
N ALA A 306 25.00 -4.20 9.99
CA ALA A 306 26.30 -3.54 9.97
C ALA A 306 27.22 -4.26 10.94
N LEU A 307 28.48 -4.44 10.54
CA LEU A 307 29.53 -5.02 11.37
C LEU A 307 30.76 -4.12 11.30
N GLY A 308 31.28 -3.71 12.44
CA GLY A 308 32.42 -2.81 12.54
C GLY A 308 33.51 -3.41 13.40
N LEU A 309 34.76 -3.29 12.97
CA LEU A 309 35.93 -3.63 13.76
C LEU A 309 36.82 -2.38 13.87
N LYS A 310 36.99 -1.88 15.09
CA LYS A 310 37.68 -0.59 15.34
C LYS A 310 38.96 -0.79 16.16
N LYS A 311 40.13 -0.77 15.52
CA LYS A 311 41.45 -0.82 16.19
C LYS A 311 42.10 0.56 16.18
N GLU A 312 43.17 0.75 16.96
CA GLU A 312 43.87 2.05 17.08
C GLU A 312 44.27 2.67 15.74
N ARG A 313 44.74 1.86 14.78
CA ARG A 313 45.15 2.33 13.45
C ARG A 313 44.27 1.87 12.30
N TRP A 314 43.36 0.92 12.53
CA TRP A 314 42.59 0.31 11.44
C TRP A 314 41.13 0.15 11.83
N ASN A 315 40.25 0.73 11.02
CA ASN A 315 38.82 0.64 11.16
C ASN A 315 38.23 -0.01 9.91
N THR A 316 37.36 -0.99 10.09
CA THR A 316 36.61 -1.56 8.97
C THR A 316 35.15 -1.69 9.31
N GLU A 317 34.30 -1.39 8.34
CA GLU A 317 32.85 -1.49 8.43
C GLU A 317 32.33 -2.25 7.21
N LEU A 318 31.52 -3.28 7.48
CA LEU A 318 30.69 -3.96 6.51
C LEU A 318 29.25 -3.55 6.75
N PHE A 319 28.53 -3.24 5.68
CA PHE A 319 27.14 -2.83 5.73
C PHE A 319 26.37 -3.49 4.60
N PHE A 320 25.18 -3.98 4.92
CA PHE A 320 24.22 -4.49 3.96
C PHE A 320 22.83 -3.99 4.30
N SER A 321 22.08 -3.58 3.29
CA SER A 321 20.65 -3.29 3.42
C SER A 321 19.87 -3.83 2.24
N ARG A 322 18.68 -4.34 2.52
CA ARG A 322 17.67 -4.73 1.54
C ARG A 322 16.38 -3.97 1.84
N PHE A 323 15.88 -3.28 0.83
CA PHE A 323 14.59 -2.61 0.81
C PHE A 323 13.68 -3.33 -0.18
N TYR A 324 12.50 -3.71 0.27
CA TYR A 324 11.46 -4.28 -0.57
C TYR A 324 10.16 -3.53 -0.34
N THR A 325 9.54 -3.05 -1.41
CA THR A 325 8.19 -2.50 -1.35
C THR A 325 7.34 -3.04 -2.49
N ARG A 326 6.06 -3.25 -2.19
CA ARG A 326 4.99 -3.48 -3.15
C ARG A 326 3.93 -2.41 -2.92
N LEU A 327 3.61 -1.65 -3.94
CA LEU A 327 2.66 -0.53 -3.82
C LEU A 327 1.74 -0.49 -5.02
N GLY A 328 0.47 -0.15 -4.75
CA GLY A 328 -0.48 0.15 -5.80
C GLY A 328 -0.20 1.53 -6.38
N ILE A 329 -0.43 1.68 -7.68
CA ILE A 329 -0.43 2.98 -8.35
C ILE A 329 -1.88 3.40 -8.58
N PHE A 330 -2.20 4.60 -8.10
CA PHE A 330 -3.51 5.19 -8.30
C PHE A 330 -3.68 5.63 -9.76
N SER A 331 -4.55 4.94 -10.50
CA SER A 331 -4.80 5.19 -11.93
C SER A 331 -5.21 6.63 -12.21
N GLY A 332 -5.98 7.25 -11.32
CA GLY A 332 -6.40 8.65 -11.43
C GLY A 332 -5.26 9.69 -11.31
N SER A 333 -4.05 9.27 -10.97
CA SER A 333 -2.87 10.16 -10.97
C SER A 333 -2.04 10.09 -12.27
N HIS A 334 -2.31 9.13 -13.14
CA HIS A 334 -1.66 9.06 -14.45
C HIS A 334 -2.34 10.02 -15.43
N ILE A 335 -1.51 10.77 -16.16
CA ILE A 335 -1.95 11.75 -17.15
C ILE A 335 -1.24 11.42 -18.46
N GLY A 336 -2.00 10.91 -19.44
CA GLY A 336 -1.46 10.57 -20.76
C GLY A 336 -1.29 11.76 -21.69
N ASN A 337 -2.12 12.80 -21.54
CA ASN A 337 -2.10 14.00 -22.39
C ASN A 337 -2.71 15.23 -21.66
N LEU A 338 -2.60 16.40 -22.28
CA LEU A 338 -3.09 17.67 -21.70
C LEU A 338 -4.62 17.71 -21.52
N THR A 339 -5.38 17.01 -22.36
CA THR A 339 -6.84 16.95 -22.26
C THR A 339 -7.26 16.12 -21.05
N ASP A 340 -6.60 14.98 -20.82
CA ASP A 340 -6.83 14.15 -19.64
C ASP A 340 -6.48 14.89 -18.35
N LEU A 341 -5.41 15.70 -18.38
CA LEU A 341 -5.06 16.57 -17.25
C LEU A 341 -6.16 17.60 -16.97
N ALA A 342 -6.63 18.31 -18.00
CA ALA A 342 -7.70 19.30 -17.85
C ALA A 342 -8.97 18.64 -17.30
N ASN A 343 -9.36 17.50 -17.87
CA ASN A 343 -10.50 16.71 -17.41
C ASN A 343 -10.32 16.23 -15.96
N ALA A 344 -9.11 15.85 -15.55
CA ALA A 344 -8.83 15.43 -14.18
C ALA A 344 -8.92 16.60 -13.18
N ILE A 345 -8.48 17.81 -13.58
CA ILE A 345 -8.57 19.04 -12.77
C ILE A 345 -10.02 19.50 -12.61
N GLU A 346 -10.82 19.43 -13.68
CA GLU A 346 -12.22 19.89 -13.67
C GLU A 346 -13.17 18.95 -12.92
N ARG A 347 -12.79 17.69 -12.70
CA ARG A 347 -13.61 16.70 -12.01
C ARG A 347 -13.52 16.82 -10.50
N GLU A 348 -14.68 16.77 -9.84
CA GLU A 348 -14.74 16.69 -8.36
C GLU A 348 -14.26 15.34 -7.81
N ARG A 349 -14.31 14.27 -8.62
CA ARG A 349 -13.91 12.91 -8.24
C ARG A 349 -13.17 12.20 -9.39
N PRO A 350 -12.23 11.29 -9.07
CA PRO A 350 -11.58 10.46 -10.09
C PRO A 350 -12.59 9.52 -10.77
N LEU A 351 -12.24 9.05 -11.97
CA LEU A 351 -13.08 8.13 -12.76
C LEU A 351 -13.37 6.81 -12.05
N GLN A 352 -12.40 6.32 -11.27
CA GLN A 352 -12.52 5.12 -10.46
C GLN A 352 -12.19 5.52 -9.01
N ASP A 353 -13.18 5.37 -8.12
CA ASP A 353 -12.96 5.33 -6.67
C ASP A 353 -12.98 3.88 -6.18
N GLY A 354 -12.47 3.68 -4.96
CA GLY A 354 -12.29 2.36 -4.39
C GLY A 354 -13.10 2.13 -3.12
N ALA A 355 -12.90 0.95 -2.54
CA ALA A 355 -13.22 0.68 -1.16
C ALA A 355 -11.92 0.56 -0.34
N PHE A 356 -12.07 0.49 0.99
CA PHE A 356 -10.94 0.09 1.82
C PHE A 356 -10.57 -1.38 1.54
N THR A 357 -9.33 -1.62 1.14
CA THR A 357 -8.74 -2.95 1.00
C THR A 357 -7.23 -2.90 1.24
N TYR A 358 -6.65 -4.01 1.67
CA TYR A 358 -5.19 -4.23 1.69
C TYR A 358 -4.70 -4.92 0.41
N GLU A 359 -5.62 -5.37 -0.45
CA GLU A 359 -5.27 -6.00 -1.71
C GLU A 359 -4.77 -4.95 -2.70
N LEU A 360 -3.65 -5.25 -3.36
CA LEU A 360 -3.04 -4.39 -4.36
C LEU A 360 -3.50 -4.83 -5.74
N GLY A 361 -4.27 -3.97 -6.39
CA GLY A 361 -4.73 -4.12 -7.76
C GLY A 361 -3.66 -3.72 -8.77
N ARG A 362 -4.03 -3.71 -10.05
CA ARG A 362 -3.17 -3.21 -11.13
C ARG A 362 -3.64 -1.79 -11.49
N PRO A 363 -2.73 -0.84 -11.80
CA PRO A 363 -1.28 -1.00 -11.87
C PRO A 363 -0.58 -1.08 -10.50
N GLN A 364 0.49 -1.86 -10.39
CA GLN A 364 1.31 -1.92 -9.16
C GLN A 364 2.79 -1.99 -9.46
N GLN A 365 3.61 -1.56 -8.50
CA GLN A 365 5.06 -1.66 -8.56
C GLN A 365 5.59 -2.58 -7.47
N ARG A 366 6.60 -3.39 -7.81
CA ARG A 366 7.45 -4.11 -6.86
C ARG A 366 8.88 -3.62 -7.02
N ILE A 367 9.47 -3.15 -5.93
CA ILE A 367 10.80 -2.56 -5.94
C ILE A 367 11.68 -3.35 -4.97
N TYR A 368 12.82 -3.80 -5.47
CA TYR A 368 13.89 -4.43 -4.70
C TYR A 368 15.13 -3.57 -4.83
N HIS A 369 15.69 -3.15 -3.71
CA HIS A 369 16.95 -2.44 -3.65
C HIS A 369 17.87 -3.10 -2.62
N GLU A 370 19.06 -3.48 -3.05
CA GLU A 370 20.10 -4.02 -2.19
C GLU A 370 21.35 -3.15 -2.28
N LEU A 371 21.93 -2.83 -1.12
CA LEU A 371 23.19 -2.12 -1.01
C LEU A 371 24.13 -2.94 -0.14
N PHE A 372 25.27 -3.33 -0.70
CA PHE A 372 26.41 -3.83 0.05
C PHE A 372 27.53 -2.79 0.03
N LYS A 373 28.11 -2.50 1.18
CA LYS A 373 29.22 -1.55 1.33
C LYS A 373 30.28 -2.16 2.25
N TRP A 374 31.53 -2.07 1.83
CA TRP A 374 32.70 -2.24 2.69
C TRP A 374 33.46 -0.92 2.74
N LYS A 375 33.80 -0.48 3.95
CA LYS A 375 34.67 0.67 4.21
C LYS A 375 35.86 0.22 5.04
N GLY A 376 37.06 0.58 4.61
CA GLY A 376 38.30 0.43 5.36
C GLY A 376 38.94 1.80 5.55
N GLU A 377 39.44 2.06 6.76
CA GLU A 377 40.11 3.31 7.12
C GLU A 377 41.38 2.98 7.90
N LEU A 378 42.50 3.58 7.48
CA LEU A 378 43.83 3.38 8.06
C LEU A 378 44.36 4.73 8.53
N GLU A 379 44.60 4.86 9.83
CA GLU A 379 45.27 6.02 10.42
C GLU A 379 46.78 5.89 10.21
N THR A 380 47.36 6.84 9.49
CA THR A 380 48.79 6.83 9.12
C THR A 380 49.65 7.66 10.07
N GLY A 381 49.06 8.20 11.15
CA GLY A 381 49.73 9.10 12.09
C GLY A 381 49.77 10.53 11.54
N GLU A 382 50.97 11.05 11.28
CA GLU A 382 51.15 12.46 10.86
C GLU A 382 50.63 12.77 9.45
N LEU A 383 50.48 11.76 8.58
CA LEU A 383 50.01 11.92 7.19
C LEU A 383 48.47 11.95 7.07
N GLY A 384 47.73 11.75 8.16
CA GLY A 384 46.26 11.73 8.19
C GLY A 384 45.66 10.31 8.06
N SER A 385 44.43 10.22 7.56
CA SER A 385 43.73 8.95 7.36
C SER A 385 43.55 8.60 5.88
N LEU A 386 43.74 7.32 5.54
CA LEU A 386 43.46 6.76 4.22
C LEU A 386 42.15 5.98 4.28
N GLN A 387 41.15 6.39 3.50
CA GLN A 387 39.86 5.71 3.41
C GLN A 387 39.69 5.04 2.04
N LEU A 388 39.33 3.76 2.05
CA LEU A 388 38.88 3.01 0.87
C LEU A 388 37.44 2.54 1.09
N GLN A 389 36.57 2.77 0.10
CA GLN A 389 35.19 2.33 0.12
C GLN A 389 34.86 1.59 -1.17
N LEU A 390 34.32 0.38 -1.02
CA LEU A 390 33.80 -0.43 -2.12
C LEU A 390 32.32 -0.67 -1.87
N ALA A 391 31.48 -0.45 -2.88
CA ALA A 391 30.04 -0.66 -2.77
C ALA A 391 29.48 -1.32 -4.02
N ARG A 392 28.44 -2.13 -3.84
CA ARG A 392 27.65 -2.76 -4.90
C ARG A 392 26.18 -2.50 -4.62
N GLN A 393 25.46 -2.09 -5.66
CA GLN A 393 24.01 -1.97 -5.63
C GLN A 393 23.36 -2.94 -6.61
N PHE A 394 22.22 -3.47 -6.23
CA PHE A 394 21.34 -4.23 -7.10
C PHE A 394 19.93 -3.65 -7.01
N ASN A 395 19.40 -3.23 -8.15
CA ASN A 395 18.10 -2.57 -8.26
C ASN A 395 17.24 -3.38 -9.23
N ARG A 396 16.05 -3.80 -8.78
CA ARG A 396 15.06 -4.46 -9.63
C ARG A 396 13.70 -3.81 -9.38
N LEU A 397 13.09 -3.30 -10.44
CA LEU A 397 11.75 -2.76 -10.40
C LEU A 397 10.88 -3.52 -11.40
N GLU A 398 9.74 -3.99 -10.93
CA GLU A 398 8.73 -4.68 -11.72
C GLU A 398 7.46 -3.83 -11.68
N GLN A 399 6.93 -3.50 -12.85
CA GLN A 399 5.62 -2.86 -12.97
C GLN A 399 4.63 -3.86 -13.55
N GLU A 400 3.51 -4.06 -12.88
CA GLU A 400 2.37 -4.76 -13.44
C GLU A 400 1.37 -3.73 -13.96
N ALA A 401 1.19 -3.68 -15.28
CA ALA A 401 0.21 -2.83 -15.96
C ALA A 401 -1.23 -3.36 -15.77
N PRO A 402 -2.27 -2.52 -15.94
CA PRO A 402 -3.67 -2.96 -15.95
C PRO A 402 -3.93 -3.85 -17.18
N GLY A 403 -3.64 -5.14 -17.05
CA GLY A 403 -3.82 -6.15 -18.11
C GLY A 403 -2.87 -5.98 -19.31
N GLU A 404 -2.66 -7.07 -20.04
CA GLU A 404 -2.01 -7.04 -21.35
C GLU A 404 -3.01 -6.49 -22.36
N GLY A 405 -2.88 -5.20 -22.72
CA GLY A 405 -3.51 -4.59 -23.88
C GLY A 405 -2.49 -4.37 -25.01
N SER A 406 -2.93 -3.81 -26.13
CA SER A 406 -2.04 -3.51 -27.27
C SER A 406 -0.90 -2.55 -26.91
N GLU A 407 -1.14 -1.64 -25.96
CA GLU A 407 -0.13 -0.71 -25.47
C GLU A 407 1.13 -1.42 -24.94
N LYS A 408 0.98 -2.61 -24.32
CA LYS A 408 2.13 -3.39 -23.84
C LYS A 408 3.07 -3.78 -24.99
N TYR A 409 2.52 -4.20 -26.12
CA TYR A 409 3.29 -4.59 -27.31
C TYR A 409 3.95 -3.36 -27.94
N TYR A 410 3.23 -2.23 -28.01
CA TYR A 410 3.78 -0.99 -28.52
C TYR A 410 4.95 -0.46 -27.65
N GLN A 411 4.79 -0.46 -26.33
CA GLN A 411 5.84 -0.03 -25.40
C GLN A 411 7.04 -0.97 -25.44
N SER A 412 6.80 -2.29 -25.56
CA SER A 412 7.87 -3.28 -25.71
C SER A 412 8.63 -3.08 -27.02
N TYR A 413 7.93 -2.76 -28.12
CA TYR A 413 8.56 -2.34 -29.38
C TYR A 413 9.45 -1.09 -29.18
N LEU A 414 8.91 -0.02 -28.58
CA LEU A 414 9.65 1.22 -28.35
C LEU A 414 10.89 0.98 -27.49
N PHE A 415 10.77 0.19 -26.42
CA PHE A 415 11.88 -0.15 -25.52
C PHE A 415 13.03 -0.82 -26.28
N HIS A 416 12.74 -1.91 -27.01
CA HIS A 416 13.78 -2.64 -27.74
C HIS A 416 14.38 -1.80 -28.88
N ARG A 417 13.56 -0.99 -29.57
CA ARG A 417 14.01 -0.08 -30.62
C ARG A 417 14.97 1.00 -30.07
N LEU A 418 14.62 1.64 -28.96
CA LEU A 418 15.46 2.66 -28.32
C LEU A 418 16.76 2.05 -27.78
N HIS A 419 16.68 0.86 -27.19
CA HIS A 419 17.87 0.16 -26.69
C HIS A 419 18.81 -0.21 -27.83
N HIS A 420 18.28 -0.74 -28.94
CA HIS A 420 19.06 -0.98 -30.16
C HIS A 420 19.74 0.29 -30.67
N GLN A 421 19.01 1.40 -30.76
CA GLN A 421 19.57 2.68 -31.20
C GLN A 421 20.72 3.16 -30.30
N GLN A 422 20.59 3.04 -28.98
CA GLN A 422 21.65 3.42 -28.05
C GLN A 422 22.91 2.57 -28.21
N VAL A 423 22.77 1.27 -28.50
CA VAL A 423 23.92 0.37 -28.76
C VAL A 423 24.62 0.79 -30.06
N GLU A 424 23.86 1.08 -31.12
CA GLU A 424 24.41 1.59 -32.38
C GLU A 424 25.17 2.91 -32.21
N GLU A 425 24.60 3.86 -31.46
CA GLU A 425 25.21 5.16 -31.17
C GLU A 425 26.53 5.05 -30.39
N ARG A 426 26.69 4.01 -29.55
CA ARG A 426 27.93 3.75 -28.81
C ARG A 426 29.04 3.17 -29.69
N GLY A 427 28.78 2.89 -30.97
CA GLY A 427 29.76 2.30 -31.88
C GLY A 427 30.10 0.84 -31.55
N GLU A 428 29.38 0.23 -30.61
CA GLU A 428 29.41 -1.21 -30.37
C GLU A 428 28.67 -1.87 -31.53
N ARG A 429 29.39 -2.17 -32.63
CA ARG A 429 28.86 -3.05 -33.69
C ARG A 429 28.64 -4.44 -33.11
N GLN A 430 27.54 -4.66 -32.39
CA GLN A 430 27.12 -5.98 -31.96
C GLN A 430 26.69 -6.80 -33.17
N LYS A 431 27.12 -8.06 -33.19
CA LYS A 431 26.60 -9.10 -34.11
C LYS A 431 25.30 -9.73 -33.59
N ASP A 432 24.81 -9.24 -32.46
CA ASP A 432 23.61 -9.74 -31.78
C ASP A 432 22.41 -8.93 -32.24
N PHE A 433 21.60 -9.52 -33.11
CA PHE A 433 20.39 -8.92 -33.65
C PHE A 433 19.19 -9.08 -32.71
N GLY A 434 19.35 -9.69 -31.54
CA GLY A 434 18.24 -10.03 -30.65
C GLY A 434 17.38 -8.81 -30.25
N LEU A 435 17.99 -7.63 -30.07
CA LEU A 435 17.24 -6.40 -29.79
C LEU A 435 16.40 -5.92 -30.98
N LEU A 436 16.93 -6.03 -32.20
CA LEU A 436 16.22 -5.64 -33.42
C LEU A 436 15.11 -6.64 -33.73
N GLU A 437 15.39 -7.94 -33.62
CA GLU A 437 14.42 -9.02 -33.79
C GLU A 437 13.28 -8.92 -32.77
N ALA A 438 13.59 -8.61 -31.51
CA ALA A 438 12.58 -8.37 -30.49
C ALA A 438 11.74 -7.13 -30.81
N ALA A 439 12.36 -6.04 -31.25
CA ALA A 439 11.62 -4.84 -31.66
C ALA A 439 10.65 -5.16 -32.81
N ASP A 440 11.13 -5.81 -33.86
CA ASP A 440 10.32 -6.21 -35.02
C ASP A 440 9.15 -7.12 -34.60
N HIS A 441 9.43 -8.13 -33.77
CA HIS A 441 8.41 -9.05 -33.26
C HIS A 441 7.30 -8.34 -32.46
N PHE A 442 7.64 -7.38 -31.60
CA PHE A 442 6.64 -6.62 -30.84
C PHE A 442 5.89 -5.59 -31.68
N LEU A 443 6.51 -5.07 -32.75
CA LEU A 443 5.82 -4.22 -33.72
C LEU A 443 4.75 -5.01 -34.48
N ASP A 444 5.10 -6.22 -34.93
CA ASP A 444 4.16 -7.15 -35.54
C ASP A 444 3.02 -7.50 -34.58
N ALA A 445 3.33 -7.86 -33.33
CA ALA A 445 2.32 -8.16 -32.32
C ALA A 445 1.31 -7.00 -32.14
N TYR A 446 1.80 -5.76 -32.05
CA TYR A 446 0.95 -4.57 -31.98
C TYR A 446 0.09 -4.39 -33.24
N TYR A 447 0.71 -4.44 -34.43
CA TYR A 447 0.01 -4.26 -35.70
C TYR A 447 -1.09 -5.31 -35.92
N PHE A 448 -0.77 -6.59 -35.75
CA PHE A 448 -1.71 -7.68 -35.97
C PHE A 448 -2.87 -7.64 -34.96
N LEU A 449 -2.59 -7.31 -33.69
CA LEU A 449 -3.64 -7.14 -32.69
C LEU A 449 -4.63 -6.05 -33.10
N GLU A 450 -4.15 -4.84 -33.41
CA GLU A 450 -5.01 -3.72 -33.78
C GLU A 450 -5.78 -4.00 -35.07
N LYS A 451 -5.15 -4.66 -36.06
CA LYS A 451 -5.85 -5.08 -37.28
C LYS A 451 -6.94 -6.11 -37.01
N LEU A 452 -6.68 -7.10 -36.16
CA LEU A 452 -7.68 -8.10 -35.77
C LEU A 452 -8.83 -7.45 -34.99
N ARG A 453 -8.54 -6.56 -34.04
CA ARG A 453 -9.57 -5.86 -33.24
C ARG A 453 -10.56 -5.14 -34.14
N HIS A 454 -10.06 -4.25 -35.01
CA HIS A 454 -10.91 -3.53 -35.97
C HIS A 454 -11.69 -4.47 -36.90
N TYR A 455 -11.07 -5.56 -37.35
CA TYR A 455 -11.74 -6.54 -38.20
C TYR A 455 -12.85 -7.30 -37.46
N CYS A 456 -12.63 -7.68 -36.20
CA CYS A 456 -13.64 -8.34 -35.36
C CYS A 456 -14.83 -7.43 -35.09
N ASP A 457 -14.59 -6.15 -34.80
CA ASP A 457 -15.66 -5.17 -34.59
C ASP A 457 -16.50 -5.00 -35.85
N ALA A 458 -15.85 -4.89 -37.01
CA ALA A 458 -16.55 -4.85 -38.30
C ALA A 458 -17.40 -6.11 -38.54
N LEU A 459 -16.89 -7.31 -38.22
CA LEU A 459 -17.67 -8.56 -38.30
C LEU A 459 -18.85 -8.58 -37.32
N GLY A 460 -18.68 -8.07 -36.11
CA GLY A 460 -19.75 -7.99 -35.10
C GLY A 460 -20.93 -7.13 -35.58
N TYR A 461 -20.63 -5.98 -36.19
CA TYR A 461 -21.64 -5.05 -36.72
C TYR A 461 -22.43 -5.59 -37.91
N GLN A 462 -21.95 -6.61 -38.62
CA GLN A 462 -22.66 -7.20 -39.78
C GLN A 462 -24.07 -7.67 -39.45
N SER A 463 -24.32 -8.04 -38.19
CA SER A 463 -25.63 -8.54 -37.75
C SER A 463 -26.66 -7.44 -37.49
N PHE A 464 -26.28 -6.15 -37.47
CA PHE A 464 -27.15 -5.04 -37.07
C PHE A 464 -27.15 -3.83 -37.99
N LEU A 465 -26.05 -3.55 -38.70
CA LEU A 465 -25.93 -2.36 -39.55
C LEU A 465 -26.12 -2.68 -41.04
N SER A 466 -26.83 -1.81 -41.75
CA SER A 466 -27.02 -1.96 -43.20
C SER A 466 -25.79 -1.55 -44.02
N ARG A 467 -24.96 -0.63 -43.50
CA ARG A 467 -23.69 -0.21 -44.12
C ARG A 467 -22.52 -0.80 -43.32
N GLN A 468 -21.61 -1.47 -44.02
CA GLN A 468 -20.45 -2.11 -43.40
C GLN A 468 -19.21 -1.21 -43.43
N PRO A 469 -18.38 -1.22 -42.36
CA PRO A 469 -17.05 -0.63 -42.41
C PRO A 469 -16.15 -1.39 -43.41
N ASP A 470 -15.38 -0.67 -44.20
CA ASP A 470 -14.41 -1.26 -45.12
C ASP A 470 -13.05 -1.44 -44.41
N ILE A 471 -12.84 -2.62 -43.84
CA ILE A 471 -11.59 -3.00 -43.17
C ILE A 471 -10.80 -3.95 -44.07
N GLY A 472 -9.88 -3.39 -44.87
CA GLY A 472 -8.98 -4.18 -45.71
C GLY A 472 -7.92 -4.93 -44.91
N LEU A 473 -7.76 -6.24 -45.15
CA LEU A 473 -6.66 -7.04 -44.64
C LEU A 473 -5.59 -7.23 -45.75
N PRO A 474 -4.29 -7.12 -45.43
CA PRO A 474 -3.25 -7.31 -46.43
C PRO A 474 -3.22 -8.74 -46.98
N THR A 475 -2.70 -8.91 -48.20
CA THR A 475 -2.57 -10.22 -48.82
C THR A 475 -1.71 -11.15 -47.97
N GLY A 476 -2.17 -12.38 -47.74
CA GLY A 476 -1.46 -13.37 -46.93
C GLY A 476 -1.61 -13.21 -45.41
N PHE A 477 -2.38 -12.24 -44.92
CA PHE A 477 -2.57 -11.96 -43.49
C PHE A 477 -2.87 -13.21 -42.64
N TRP A 478 -3.88 -13.99 -43.05
CA TRP A 478 -4.28 -15.20 -42.32
C TRP A 478 -3.26 -16.32 -42.37
N ALA A 479 -2.57 -16.47 -43.51
CA ALA A 479 -1.56 -17.50 -43.69
C ALA A 479 -0.33 -17.20 -42.81
N PHE A 480 0.13 -15.95 -42.81
CA PHE A 480 1.23 -15.50 -41.96
C PHE A 480 0.88 -15.68 -40.48
N LEU A 481 -0.26 -15.11 -40.04
CA LEU A 481 -0.66 -15.15 -38.64
C LEU A 481 -0.82 -16.60 -38.14
N GLY A 482 -1.43 -17.48 -38.95
CA GLY A 482 -1.61 -18.89 -38.62
C GLY A 482 -0.32 -19.70 -38.50
N SER A 483 0.76 -19.28 -39.16
CA SER A 483 2.09 -19.90 -39.07
C SER A 483 3.07 -19.20 -38.12
N SER A 484 2.69 -18.04 -37.57
CA SER A 484 3.57 -17.19 -36.77
C SER A 484 3.53 -17.55 -35.29
N SER A 485 4.61 -17.22 -34.56
CA SER A 485 4.63 -17.24 -33.09
C SER A 485 3.76 -16.13 -32.46
N LEU A 486 3.16 -15.23 -33.25
CA LEU A 486 2.28 -14.18 -32.72
C LEU A 486 1.02 -14.76 -32.06
N LEU A 487 0.60 -15.96 -32.44
CA LEU A 487 -0.50 -16.66 -31.76
C LEU A 487 -0.11 -17.21 -30.38
N ASP A 488 1.17 -17.14 -29.98
CA ASP A 488 1.58 -17.42 -28.59
C ASP A 488 1.14 -16.32 -27.63
N PHE A 489 0.93 -15.10 -28.13
CA PHE A 489 0.32 -14.03 -27.35
C PHE A 489 -1.17 -14.31 -27.12
N PRO A 490 -1.62 -14.48 -25.86
CA PRO A 490 -3.00 -14.90 -25.58
C PRO A 490 -4.05 -13.90 -26.09
N LEU A 491 -3.76 -12.60 -26.09
CA LEU A 491 -4.69 -11.58 -26.57
C LEU A 491 -4.85 -11.63 -28.10
N ILE A 492 -3.76 -11.76 -28.84
CA ILE A 492 -3.79 -11.93 -30.31
C ILE A 492 -4.53 -13.21 -30.67
N ARG A 493 -4.25 -14.31 -29.95
CA ARG A 493 -4.96 -15.58 -30.09
C ARG A 493 -6.46 -15.42 -29.84
N ALA A 494 -6.86 -14.66 -28.84
CA ALA A 494 -8.28 -14.42 -28.53
C ALA A 494 -8.99 -13.71 -29.68
N TYR A 495 -8.45 -12.58 -30.17
CA TYR A 495 -9.04 -11.87 -31.31
C TYR A 495 -8.99 -12.68 -32.62
N TYR A 496 -7.94 -13.48 -32.83
CA TYR A 496 -7.89 -14.43 -33.94
C TYR A 496 -9.07 -15.42 -33.86
N LEU A 497 -9.32 -16.01 -32.69
CA LEU A 497 -10.43 -16.92 -32.48
C LEU A 497 -11.79 -16.24 -32.67
N VAL A 498 -11.94 -14.98 -32.25
CA VAL A 498 -13.15 -14.17 -32.54
C VAL A 498 -13.36 -14.04 -34.04
N ALA A 499 -12.34 -13.65 -34.79
CA ALA A 499 -12.45 -13.50 -36.24
C ALA A 499 -12.83 -14.82 -36.93
N GLN A 500 -12.24 -15.95 -36.51
CA GLN A 500 -12.59 -17.27 -37.03
C GLN A 500 -14.00 -17.70 -36.64
N MET A 501 -14.41 -17.47 -35.39
CA MET A 501 -15.75 -17.80 -34.87
C MET A 501 -16.84 -17.01 -35.60
N LEU A 502 -16.64 -15.71 -35.82
CA LEU A 502 -17.61 -14.85 -36.52
C LEU A 502 -17.62 -15.08 -38.03
N GLY A 503 -16.46 -15.33 -38.64
CA GLY A 503 -16.32 -15.60 -40.07
C GLY A 503 -16.79 -17.00 -40.48
N GLN A 504 -16.71 -17.99 -39.58
CA GLN A 504 -17.09 -19.38 -39.82
C GLN A 504 -18.04 -19.89 -38.72
N PRO A 505 -19.28 -19.36 -38.63
CA PRO A 505 -20.15 -19.58 -37.48
C PRO A 505 -20.60 -21.04 -37.28
N GLU A 506 -20.52 -21.87 -38.31
CA GLU A 506 -20.82 -23.31 -38.22
C GLU A 506 -19.73 -24.11 -37.49
N LYS A 507 -18.50 -23.59 -37.39
CA LYS A 507 -17.38 -24.27 -36.70
C LYS A 507 -17.37 -23.90 -35.22
N GLU A 508 -18.13 -24.64 -34.43
CA GLU A 508 -18.31 -24.43 -32.99
C GLU A 508 -17.01 -24.65 -32.16
N GLU A 509 -15.99 -25.30 -32.72
CA GLU A 509 -14.66 -25.45 -32.08
C GLU A 509 -14.03 -24.09 -31.70
N TYR A 510 -14.19 -23.07 -32.55
CA TYR A 510 -13.62 -21.75 -32.27
C TYR A 510 -14.30 -21.07 -31.07
N PHE A 511 -15.60 -21.32 -30.89
CA PHE A 511 -16.34 -20.84 -29.73
C PHE A 511 -15.81 -21.49 -28.43
N GLU A 512 -15.68 -22.82 -28.41
CA GLU A 512 -15.19 -23.53 -27.21
C GLU A 512 -13.75 -23.12 -26.85
N ARG A 513 -12.88 -22.97 -27.86
CA ARG A 513 -11.49 -22.53 -27.66
C ARG A 513 -11.41 -21.10 -27.13
N LEU A 514 -12.24 -20.19 -27.66
CA LEU A 514 -12.29 -18.80 -27.17
C LEU A 514 -12.84 -18.75 -25.74
N LYS A 515 -13.94 -19.45 -25.48
CA LYS A 515 -14.55 -19.54 -24.14
C LYS A 515 -13.54 -20.03 -23.12
N GLY A 516 -12.85 -21.13 -23.38
CA GLY A 516 -11.80 -21.66 -22.50
C GLY A 516 -10.67 -20.65 -22.26
N LEU A 517 -10.17 -20.02 -23.33
CA LEU A 517 -9.13 -19.00 -23.23
C LEU A 517 -9.54 -17.81 -22.36
N LEU A 518 -10.76 -17.29 -22.53
CA LEU A 518 -11.29 -16.19 -21.72
C LEU A 518 -11.49 -16.59 -20.26
N PHE A 519 -12.00 -17.78 -20.00
CA PHE A 519 -12.25 -18.27 -18.64
C PHE A 519 -10.93 -18.41 -17.85
N ASP A 520 -9.87 -18.87 -18.50
CA ASP A 520 -8.55 -19.04 -17.88
C ASP A 520 -7.78 -17.71 -17.74
N ASN A 521 -8.02 -16.74 -18.63
CA ASN A 521 -7.17 -15.53 -18.76
C ASN A 521 -7.88 -14.19 -18.56
N TYR A 522 -9.14 -14.13 -18.11
CA TYR A 522 -9.89 -12.87 -18.04
C TYR A 522 -9.22 -11.75 -17.20
N ARG A 523 -8.40 -12.09 -16.18
CA ARG A 523 -7.64 -11.10 -15.38
C ARG A 523 -6.32 -10.67 -16.01
N HIS A 524 -5.89 -11.35 -17.07
CA HIS A 524 -4.63 -11.07 -17.75
C HIS A 524 -4.80 -10.06 -18.88
N PHE A 525 -5.98 -9.91 -19.47
CA PHE A 525 -6.26 -8.91 -20.51
C PHE A 525 -6.58 -7.54 -19.92
N ALA A 526 -6.33 -6.49 -20.69
CA ALA A 526 -6.86 -5.16 -20.38
C ALA A 526 -8.39 -5.22 -20.25
N GLU A 527 -8.97 -4.40 -19.36
CA GLU A 527 -10.40 -4.47 -19.03
C GLU A 527 -11.30 -4.26 -20.27
N ASP A 528 -10.96 -3.27 -21.10
CA ASP A 528 -11.68 -2.98 -22.36
C ASP A 528 -11.59 -4.13 -23.36
N ASP A 529 -10.41 -4.73 -23.50
CA ASP A 529 -10.19 -5.88 -24.38
C ASP A 529 -10.97 -7.10 -23.88
N SER A 530 -10.95 -7.37 -22.58
CA SER A 530 -11.71 -8.44 -21.96
C SER A 530 -13.20 -8.22 -22.24
N LEU A 531 -13.76 -7.07 -21.86
CA LEU A 531 -15.17 -6.76 -22.10
C LEU A 531 -15.56 -6.96 -23.58
N THR A 532 -14.74 -6.46 -24.50
CA THR A 532 -14.99 -6.59 -25.95
C THR A 532 -15.03 -8.05 -26.40
N LEU A 533 -14.06 -8.87 -25.99
CA LEU A 533 -14.00 -10.29 -26.32
C LEU A 533 -15.21 -11.06 -25.75
N TRP A 534 -15.61 -10.77 -24.51
CA TRP A 534 -16.79 -11.35 -23.88
C TRP A 534 -18.09 -10.95 -24.59
N ILE A 535 -18.21 -9.69 -25.02
CA ILE A 535 -19.36 -9.22 -25.82
C ILE A 535 -19.44 -9.97 -27.15
N HIS A 536 -18.31 -10.18 -27.85
CA HIS A 536 -18.28 -10.98 -29.08
C HIS A 536 -18.74 -12.42 -28.85
N LEU A 537 -18.32 -13.04 -27.74
CA LEU A 537 -18.73 -14.40 -27.36
C LEU A 537 -20.24 -14.47 -27.08
N ILE A 538 -20.77 -13.53 -26.30
CA ILE A 538 -22.20 -13.41 -25.98
C ILE A 538 -23.02 -13.21 -27.26
N ASN A 539 -22.61 -12.27 -28.10
CA ASN A 539 -23.33 -11.92 -29.32
C ASN A 539 -23.31 -13.08 -30.33
N TYR A 540 -22.24 -13.86 -30.39
CA TYR A 540 -22.21 -15.08 -31.20
C TYR A 540 -23.31 -16.07 -30.79
N CYS A 541 -23.42 -16.39 -29.50
CA CYS A 541 -24.47 -17.29 -29.01
C CYS A 541 -25.87 -16.74 -29.31
N ILE A 542 -26.10 -15.45 -29.11
CA ILE A 542 -27.42 -14.84 -29.33
C ILE A 542 -27.75 -14.80 -30.82
N HIS A 543 -26.91 -14.16 -31.64
CA HIS A 543 -27.25 -13.81 -33.02
C HIS A 543 -27.00 -14.92 -34.03
N LYS A 544 -25.95 -15.74 -33.83
CA LYS A 544 -25.58 -16.79 -34.79
C LYS A 544 -26.17 -18.16 -34.43
N LYS A 545 -26.59 -18.39 -33.18
CA LYS A 545 -27.13 -19.69 -32.71
C LYS A 545 -28.58 -19.59 -32.22
N ILE A 546 -28.85 -18.86 -31.14
CA ILE A 546 -30.18 -18.85 -30.52
C ILE A 546 -31.23 -18.25 -31.46
N ASN A 547 -30.94 -17.10 -32.07
CA ASN A 547 -31.86 -16.44 -33.00
C ASN A 547 -32.07 -17.21 -34.32
N THR A 548 -31.18 -18.14 -34.66
CA THR A 548 -31.32 -19.04 -35.81
C THR A 548 -32.04 -20.35 -35.44
N GLY A 549 -32.51 -20.50 -34.20
CA GLY A 549 -33.33 -21.62 -33.74
C GLY A 549 -32.59 -22.68 -32.91
N ARG A 550 -31.29 -22.51 -32.63
CA ARG A 550 -30.48 -23.45 -31.82
C ARG A 550 -30.66 -23.20 -30.32
N SER A 551 -31.68 -23.83 -29.72
CA SER A 551 -31.96 -23.73 -28.28
C SER A 551 -30.94 -24.49 -27.40
N ASP A 552 -30.17 -25.40 -27.97
CA ASP A 552 -29.08 -26.13 -27.31
C ASP A 552 -27.93 -25.21 -26.85
N PHE A 553 -27.87 -23.96 -27.33
CA PHE A 553 -26.88 -22.97 -26.91
C PHE A 553 -27.26 -22.18 -25.63
N TYR A 554 -28.47 -22.32 -25.10
CA TYR A 554 -28.87 -21.63 -23.86
C TYR A 554 -27.96 -21.96 -22.66
N PRO A 555 -27.61 -23.24 -22.37
CA PRO A 555 -26.69 -23.59 -21.28
C PRO A 555 -25.30 -22.96 -21.44
N ALA A 556 -24.73 -23.03 -22.65
CA ALA A 556 -23.40 -22.48 -22.92
C ALA A 556 -23.36 -20.95 -22.71
N LEU A 557 -24.39 -20.24 -23.18
CA LEU A 557 -24.49 -18.80 -22.97
C LEU A 557 -24.77 -18.43 -21.51
N PHE A 558 -25.54 -19.25 -20.78
CA PHE A 558 -25.77 -19.03 -19.36
C PHE A 558 -24.48 -19.09 -18.55
N GLU A 559 -23.65 -20.10 -18.82
CA GLU A 559 -22.34 -20.25 -18.17
C GLU A 559 -21.42 -19.05 -18.44
N VAL A 560 -21.40 -18.54 -19.68
CA VAL A 560 -20.68 -17.31 -20.04
C VAL A 560 -21.19 -16.12 -19.22
N TYR A 561 -22.51 -15.92 -19.13
CA TYR A 561 -23.06 -14.83 -18.33
C TYR A 561 -22.76 -14.95 -16.83
N GLN A 562 -22.85 -16.16 -16.25
CA GLN A 562 -22.51 -16.40 -14.85
C GLN A 562 -21.07 -16.01 -14.56
N LYS A 563 -20.14 -16.38 -15.44
CA LYS A 563 -18.73 -16.03 -15.26
C LYS A 563 -18.47 -14.54 -15.48
N ALA A 564 -19.10 -13.93 -16.49
CA ALA A 564 -18.94 -12.50 -16.78
C ALA A 564 -19.45 -11.60 -15.64
N ILE A 565 -20.52 -11.99 -14.94
CA ILE A 565 -21.02 -11.22 -13.79
C ILE A 565 -20.20 -11.48 -12.52
N GLU A 566 -19.80 -12.73 -12.24
CA GLU A 566 -18.93 -13.09 -11.11
C GLU A 566 -17.62 -12.29 -11.11
N THR A 567 -17.11 -12.03 -12.31
CA THR A 567 -15.84 -11.31 -12.51
C THR A 567 -16.00 -9.79 -12.51
N GLY A 568 -17.23 -9.26 -12.44
CA GLY A 568 -17.52 -7.82 -12.48
C GLY A 568 -17.39 -7.19 -13.87
N LEU A 569 -17.05 -7.95 -14.93
CA LEU A 569 -16.79 -7.42 -16.27
C LEU A 569 -17.99 -6.70 -16.89
N LEU A 570 -19.21 -7.11 -16.54
CA LEU A 570 -20.45 -6.50 -17.05
C LEU A 570 -20.90 -5.26 -16.26
N LEU A 571 -20.15 -4.86 -15.22
CA LEU A 571 -20.44 -3.69 -14.40
C LEU A 571 -19.61 -2.50 -14.88
N GLN A 572 -20.27 -1.49 -15.44
CA GLN A 572 -19.63 -0.22 -15.80
C GLN A 572 -19.91 0.80 -14.70
N ASN A 573 -18.87 1.29 -14.02
CA ASN A 573 -19.00 2.17 -12.84
C ASN A 573 -19.88 1.57 -11.72
N GLY A 574 -19.77 0.25 -11.51
CA GLY A 574 -20.61 -0.49 -10.55
C GLY A 574 -22.06 -0.68 -10.99
N MET A 575 -22.43 -0.28 -12.21
CA MET A 575 -23.77 -0.38 -12.75
C MET A 575 -23.88 -1.45 -13.83
N LEU A 576 -24.94 -2.24 -13.80
CA LEU A 576 -25.24 -3.26 -14.81
C LEU A 576 -26.12 -2.69 -15.92
N GLN A 577 -25.73 -2.91 -17.18
CA GLN A 577 -26.54 -2.48 -18.31
C GLN A 577 -27.89 -3.24 -18.37
N PRO A 578 -29.03 -2.56 -18.54
CA PRO A 578 -30.36 -3.19 -18.51
C PRO A 578 -30.54 -4.34 -19.52
N GLN A 579 -29.85 -4.28 -20.66
CA GLN A 579 -29.89 -5.31 -21.69
C GLN A 579 -29.24 -6.63 -21.20
N HIS A 580 -28.09 -6.56 -20.53
CA HIS A 580 -27.44 -7.74 -19.96
C HIS A 580 -28.29 -8.32 -18.83
N TYR A 581 -28.82 -7.46 -17.94
CA TYR A 581 -29.73 -7.88 -16.88
C TYR A 581 -30.94 -8.68 -17.42
N LYS A 582 -31.62 -8.16 -18.45
CA LYS A 582 -32.74 -8.84 -19.11
C LYS A 582 -32.34 -10.17 -19.75
N ASN A 583 -31.17 -10.19 -20.43
CA ASN A 583 -30.67 -11.38 -21.11
C ASN A 583 -30.36 -12.50 -20.10
N ILE A 584 -29.60 -12.20 -19.04
CA ILE A 584 -29.22 -13.14 -17.99
C ILE A 584 -30.45 -13.84 -17.41
N ILE A 585 -31.47 -13.06 -17.04
CA ILE A 585 -32.72 -13.59 -16.49
C ILE A 585 -33.42 -14.48 -17.51
N THR A 586 -33.56 -14.02 -18.75
CA THR A 586 -34.27 -14.78 -19.79
C THR A 586 -33.58 -16.11 -20.08
N ILE A 587 -32.26 -16.10 -20.19
CA ILE A 587 -31.46 -17.30 -20.44
C ILE A 587 -31.50 -18.25 -19.24
N GLY A 588 -31.33 -17.73 -18.02
CA GLY A 588 -31.41 -18.51 -16.78
C GLY A 588 -32.76 -19.22 -16.60
N LEU A 589 -33.85 -18.57 -16.99
CA LEU A 589 -35.19 -19.19 -16.98
C LEU A 589 -35.33 -20.31 -18.03
N HIS A 590 -34.73 -20.15 -19.22
CA HIS A 590 -34.74 -21.20 -20.25
C HIS A 590 -33.95 -22.46 -19.84
N VAL A 591 -32.86 -22.29 -19.09
CA VAL A 591 -32.08 -23.42 -18.53
C VAL A 591 -32.63 -23.93 -17.20
N LYS A 592 -33.76 -23.39 -16.73
CA LYS A 592 -34.44 -23.76 -15.47
C LYS A 592 -33.60 -23.53 -14.20
N ALA A 593 -32.66 -22.58 -14.22
CA ALA A 593 -31.83 -22.22 -13.06
C ALA A 593 -32.55 -21.21 -12.14
N PHE A 594 -33.75 -21.56 -11.66
CA PHE A 594 -34.66 -20.60 -11.02
C PHE A 594 -34.10 -19.96 -9.74
N GLU A 595 -33.52 -20.76 -8.84
CA GLU A 595 -32.95 -20.26 -7.58
C GLU A 595 -31.81 -19.27 -7.83
N TRP A 596 -30.93 -19.59 -8.78
CA TRP A 596 -29.83 -18.71 -9.16
C TRP A 596 -30.34 -17.39 -9.74
N VAL A 597 -31.35 -17.44 -10.62
CA VAL A 597 -31.95 -16.23 -11.22
C VAL A 597 -32.65 -15.36 -10.17
N GLU A 598 -33.34 -15.97 -9.20
CA GLU A 598 -33.95 -15.22 -8.09
C GLU A 598 -32.89 -14.51 -7.24
N HIS A 599 -31.79 -15.20 -6.89
CA HIS A 599 -30.67 -14.60 -6.17
C HIS A 599 -30.06 -13.44 -6.96
N PHE A 600 -29.76 -13.67 -8.24
CA PHE A 600 -29.23 -12.66 -9.15
C PHE A 600 -30.13 -11.41 -9.23
N ILE A 601 -31.45 -11.58 -9.36
CA ILE A 601 -32.39 -10.45 -9.40
C ILE A 601 -32.32 -9.64 -8.11
N ARG A 602 -32.28 -10.28 -6.94
CA ARG A 602 -32.26 -9.59 -5.65
C ARG A 602 -30.98 -8.81 -5.42
N GLU A 603 -29.85 -9.36 -5.83
CA GLU A 603 -28.53 -8.76 -5.65
C GLU A 603 -28.28 -7.62 -6.65
N TYR A 604 -28.51 -7.85 -7.94
CA TYR A 604 -28.07 -6.94 -9.00
C TYR A 604 -29.10 -5.87 -9.40
N THR A 605 -30.34 -5.91 -8.88
CA THR A 605 -31.31 -4.84 -9.19
C THR A 605 -30.86 -3.47 -8.66
N GLN A 606 -30.15 -3.42 -7.53
CA GLN A 606 -29.62 -2.16 -6.98
C GLN A 606 -28.53 -1.53 -7.86
N MET A 607 -27.96 -2.31 -8.78
CA MET A 607 -26.95 -1.86 -9.74
C MET A 607 -27.57 -1.40 -11.08
N LEU A 608 -28.90 -1.30 -11.18
CA LEU A 608 -29.60 -0.70 -12.33
C LEU A 608 -29.84 0.81 -12.09
N PRO A 609 -30.03 1.62 -13.14
CA PRO A 609 -30.38 3.04 -12.98
C PRO A 609 -31.60 3.25 -12.06
N GLU A 610 -31.51 4.21 -11.12
CA GLU A 610 -32.43 4.39 -9.97
C GLU A 610 -33.93 4.39 -10.35
N GLY A 611 -34.30 5.03 -11.46
CA GLY A 611 -35.71 5.16 -11.87
C GLY A 611 -36.44 3.86 -12.20
N ASN A 612 -35.72 2.74 -12.40
CA ASN A 612 -36.32 1.48 -12.85
C ASN A 612 -36.17 0.30 -11.88
N GLN A 613 -35.50 0.48 -10.74
CA GLN A 613 -35.10 -0.63 -9.87
C GLN A 613 -36.31 -1.40 -9.30
N GLU A 614 -37.29 -0.71 -8.70
CA GLU A 614 -38.45 -1.36 -8.06
C GLU A 614 -39.35 -2.09 -9.07
N ASN A 615 -39.60 -1.44 -10.22
CA ASN A 615 -40.37 -2.02 -11.32
C ASN A 615 -39.66 -3.24 -11.93
N ALA A 616 -38.33 -3.16 -12.12
CA ALA A 616 -37.53 -4.26 -12.62
C ALA A 616 -37.47 -5.43 -11.63
N LEU A 617 -37.30 -5.18 -10.34
CA LEU A 617 -37.28 -6.21 -9.30
C LEU A 617 -38.59 -7.01 -9.32
N THR A 618 -39.71 -6.30 -9.24
CA THR A 618 -41.04 -6.92 -9.10
C THR A 618 -41.42 -7.70 -10.34
N TYR A 619 -41.25 -7.10 -11.53
CA TYR A 619 -41.60 -7.76 -12.78
C TYR A 619 -40.76 -9.01 -13.04
N ASN A 620 -39.45 -8.96 -12.78
CA ASN A 620 -38.58 -10.10 -13.06
C ASN A 620 -38.73 -11.21 -12.02
N LEU A 621 -38.98 -10.91 -10.74
CA LEU A 621 -39.35 -11.95 -9.76
C LEU A 621 -40.67 -12.63 -10.12
N ALA A 622 -41.68 -11.87 -10.55
CA ALA A 622 -42.93 -12.43 -11.06
C ALA A 622 -42.69 -13.33 -12.29
N LYS A 623 -41.74 -12.96 -13.16
CA LYS A 623 -41.32 -13.79 -14.30
C LYS A 623 -40.71 -15.13 -13.84
N VAL A 624 -39.93 -15.15 -12.75
CA VAL A 624 -39.40 -16.39 -12.16
C VAL A 624 -40.53 -17.29 -11.69
N TYR A 625 -41.45 -16.77 -10.85
CA TYR A 625 -42.60 -17.54 -10.35
C TYR A 625 -43.50 -18.05 -11.48
N PHE A 626 -43.66 -17.27 -12.56
CA PHE A 626 -44.41 -17.69 -13.73
C PHE A 626 -43.79 -18.94 -14.41
N PHE A 627 -42.46 -18.97 -14.55
CA PHE A 627 -41.77 -20.14 -15.12
C PHE A 627 -41.71 -21.34 -14.16
N GLN A 628 -41.76 -21.10 -12.86
CA GLN A 628 -41.91 -22.15 -11.83
C GLN A 628 -43.35 -22.68 -11.73
N GLN A 629 -44.31 -22.11 -12.47
CA GLN A 629 -45.75 -22.41 -12.40
C GLN A 629 -46.38 -22.07 -11.04
N GLU A 630 -45.77 -21.18 -10.26
CA GLU A 630 -46.30 -20.67 -8.98
C GLU A 630 -47.18 -19.45 -9.21
N TYR A 631 -48.32 -19.66 -9.88
CA TYR A 631 -49.17 -18.61 -10.40
C TYR A 631 -49.79 -17.69 -9.32
N GLU A 632 -50.08 -18.17 -8.12
CA GLU A 632 -50.59 -17.30 -7.05
C GLU A 632 -49.56 -16.26 -6.60
N LYS A 633 -48.27 -16.64 -6.55
CA LYS A 633 -47.18 -15.70 -6.20
C LYS A 633 -46.99 -14.64 -7.29
N VAL A 634 -47.22 -14.98 -8.56
CA VAL A 634 -47.20 -14.02 -9.68
C VAL A 634 -48.24 -12.93 -9.46
N ILE A 635 -49.48 -13.31 -9.12
CA ILE A 635 -50.57 -12.35 -8.83
C ILE A 635 -50.20 -11.48 -7.63
N GLU A 636 -49.69 -12.08 -6.56
CA GLU A 636 -49.31 -11.35 -5.34
C GLU A 636 -48.26 -10.27 -5.61
N LYS A 637 -47.24 -10.59 -6.43
CA LYS A 637 -46.18 -9.65 -6.82
C LYS A 637 -46.69 -8.53 -7.72
N LEU A 638 -47.43 -8.87 -8.76
CA LEU A 638 -47.86 -7.89 -9.77
C LEU A 638 -49.03 -7.00 -9.31
N ARG A 639 -49.72 -7.34 -8.22
CA ARG A 639 -50.80 -6.51 -7.63
C ARG A 639 -50.30 -5.25 -6.93
N LYS A 640 -49.03 -5.25 -6.49
CA LYS A 640 -48.52 -4.26 -5.51
C LYS A 640 -47.79 -3.06 -6.12
N VAL A 641 -47.64 -2.96 -7.44
CA VAL A 641 -46.75 -1.96 -8.08
C VAL A 641 -47.45 -1.18 -9.19
N GLU A 642 -47.37 0.15 -9.13
CA GLU A 642 -47.69 1.04 -10.24
C GLU A 642 -46.47 1.21 -11.14
N TYR A 643 -46.57 0.76 -12.39
CA TYR A 643 -45.46 0.81 -13.34
C TYR A 643 -45.41 2.17 -14.04
N GLU A 644 -44.37 2.95 -13.77
CA GLU A 644 -44.04 4.18 -14.50
C GLU A 644 -43.50 3.88 -15.91
N ASP A 645 -42.68 2.83 -16.02
CA ASP A 645 -42.12 2.34 -17.29
C ASP A 645 -43.16 1.54 -18.09
N GLN A 646 -43.33 1.91 -19.36
CA GLN A 646 -44.35 1.33 -20.23
C GLN A 646 -44.07 -0.13 -20.61
N VAL A 647 -42.80 -0.52 -20.72
CA VAL A 647 -42.39 -1.89 -21.06
C VAL A 647 -42.74 -2.83 -19.93
N TYR A 648 -42.43 -2.46 -18.68
CA TYR A 648 -42.81 -3.24 -17.50
C TYR A 648 -44.33 -3.26 -17.30
N ALA A 649 -45.03 -2.14 -17.55
CA ALA A 649 -46.49 -2.09 -17.44
C ALA A 649 -47.18 -3.07 -18.42
N LEU A 650 -46.77 -3.06 -19.69
CA LEU A 650 -47.33 -3.94 -20.72
C LEU A 650 -46.97 -5.41 -20.47
N GLY A 651 -45.71 -5.68 -20.12
CA GLY A 651 -45.23 -7.01 -19.78
C GLY A 651 -45.99 -7.61 -18.60
N SER A 652 -46.17 -6.84 -17.52
CA SER A 652 -46.86 -7.30 -16.30
C SER A 652 -48.32 -7.63 -16.55
N LYS A 653 -49.04 -6.77 -17.30
CA LYS A 653 -50.45 -7.04 -17.66
C LYS A 653 -50.58 -8.27 -18.56
N LEU A 654 -49.65 -8.47 -19.49
CA LEU A 654 -49.62 -9.68 -20.33
C LEU A 654 -49.29 -10.93 -19.50
N MET A 655 -48.40 -10.82 -18.52
CA MET A 655 -48.08 -11.92 -17.61
C MET A 655 -49.30 -12.30 -16.76
N LEU A 656 -49.96 -11.33 -16.12
CA LEU A 656 -51.21 -11.55 -15.38
C LEU A 656 -52.31 -12.17 -16.25
N LEU A 657 -52.43 -11.71 -17.51
CA LEU A 657 -53.40 -12.27 -18.46
C LEU A 657 -53.15 -13.76 -18.69
N ARG A 658 -51.87 -14.14 -18.86
CA ARG A 658 -51.49 -15.55 -19.01
C ARG A 658 -51.74 -16.31 -17.71
N THR A 659 -51.36 -15.75 -16.57
CA THR A 659 -51.56 -16.35 -15.24
C THR A 659 -53.03 -16.67 -14.96
N TYR A 660 -53.95 -15.74 -15.20
CA TYR A 660 -55.39 -16.01 -15.02
C TYR A 660 -55.93 -17.05 -15.99
N PHE A 661 -55.35 -17.16 -17.19
CA PHE A 661 -55.71 -18.20 -18.13
C PHE A 661 -55.23 -19.58 -17.64
N GLU A 662 -53.98 -19.69 -17.17
CA GLU A 662 -53.43 -20.96 -16.65
C GLU A 662 -54.12 -21.43 -15.36
N LEU A 663 -54.62 -20.49 -14.54
CA LEU A 663 -55.42 -20.81 -13.34
C LEU A 663 -56.91 -21.04 -13.61
N GLU A 664 -57.35 -20.94 -14.88
CA GLU A 664 -58.77 -21.00 -15.27
C GLU A 664 -59.69 -19.98 -14.57
N GLU A 665 -59.14 -18.86 -14.07
CA GLU A 665 -59.89 -17.79 -13.41
C GLU A 665 -60.54 -16.83 -14.44
N PHE A 666 -61.48 -17.35 -15.24
CA PHE A 666 -62.01 -16.62 -16.40
C PHE A 666 -62.76 -15.31 -16.08
N LEU A 667 -63.32 -15.17 -14.87
CA LEU A 667 -63.93 -13.92 -14.41
C LEU A 667 -62.89 -12.80 -14.20
N ALA A 668 -61.77 -13.14 -13.58
CA ALA A 668 -60.65 -12.22 -13.40
C ALA A 668 -59.98 -11.90 -14.75
N LEU A 669 -59.86 -12.92 -15.61
CA LEU A 669 -59.37 -12.77 -16.98
C LEU A 669 -60.19 -11.78 -17.80
N ASP A 670 -61.53 -11.93 -17.86
CA ASP A 670 -62.40 -11.02 -18.64
C ASP A 670 -62.32 -9.57 -18.11
N SER A 671 -62.23 -9.40 -16.79
CA SER A 671 -62.05 -8.09 -16.14
C SER A 671 -60.70 -7.46 -16.51
N LEU A 672 -59.63 -8.24 -16.52
CA LEU A 672 -58.31 -7.79 -16.94
C LEU A 672 -58.29 -7.46 -18.45
N VAL A 673 -58.97 -8.25 -19.29
CA VAL A 673 -59.05 -7.98 -20.74
C VAL A 673 -59.67 -6.62 -21.02
N GLU A 674 -60.77 -6.26 -20.36
CA GLU A 674 -61.42 -4.96 -20.57
C GLU A 674 -60.58 -3.80 -20.02
N SER A 675 -60.04 -3.93 -18.80
CA SER A 675 -59.18 -2.88 -18.22
C SER A 675 -57.88 -2.68 -19.02
N PHE A 676 -57.26 -3.76 -19.52
CA PHE A 676 -56.07 -3.69 -20.37
C PHE A 676 -56.40 -3.06 -21.73
N ARG A 677 -57.55 -3.38 -22.32
CA ARG A 677 -58.03 -2.71 -23.54
C ARG A 677 -58.19 -1.20 -23.35
N ILE A 678 -58.77 -0.76 -22.24
CA ILE A 678 -58.92 0.67 -21.91
C ILE A 678 -57.55 1.33 -21.74
N TYR A 679 -56.62 0.67 -21.04
CA TYR A 679 -55.24 1.15 -20.87
C TYR A 679 -54.53 1.38 -22.22
N LEU A 680 -54.57 0.40 -23.13
CA LEU A 680 -53.97 0.48 -24.47
C LEU A 680 -54.55 1.61 -25.33
N ARG A 681 -55.84 1.93 -25.16
CA ARG A 681 -56.51 3.03 -25.87
C ARG A 681 -56.15 4.41 -25.28
N ARG A 682 -55.97 4.51 -23.96
CA ARG A 682 -55.70 5.79 -23.27
C ARG A 682 -54.25 6.24 -23.37
N LYS A 683 -53.28 5.32 -23.38
CA LYS A 683 -51.85 5.65 -23.50
C LYS A 683 -51.47 5.96 -24.95
N LYS A 684 -51.25 7.24 -25.24
CA LYS A 684 -50.89 7.75 -26.58
C LYS A 684 -49.45 7.44 -26.97
N ASP A 685 -48.57 7.31 -25.99
CA ASP A 685 -47.12 7.14 -26.18
C ASP A 685 -46.73 5.72 -26.67
N ILE A 686 -47.66 4.76 -26.64
CA ILE A 686 -47.47 3.42 -27.20
C ILE A 686 -47.60 3.47 -28.72
N SER A 687 -46.63 2.91 -29.45
CA SER A 687 -46.65 2.85 -30.92
C SER A 687 -47.89 2.12 -31.44
N ARG A 688 -48.32 2.47 -32.66
CA ARG A 688 -49.50 1.84 -33.29
C ARG A 688 -49.34 0.33 -33.43
N ASP A 689 -48.15 -0.13 -33.80
CA ASP A 689 -47.87 -1.55 -34.03
C ASP A 689 -47.88 -2.35 -32.73
N VAL A 690 -47.21 -1.84 -31.67
CA VAL A 690 -47.22 -2.47 -30.35
C VAL A 690 -48.65 -2.52 -29.81
N ARG A 691 -49.41 -1.42 -29.92
CA ARG A 691 -50.82 -1.39 -29.50
C ARG A 691 -51.63 -2.47 -30.23
N GLN A 692 -51.45 -2.64 -31.53
CA GLN A 692 -52.16 -3.65 -32.31
C GLN A 692 -51.78 -5.07 -31.88
N GLN A 693 -50.50 -5.33 -31.61
CA GLN A 693 -50.02 -6.64 -31.14
C GLN A 693 -50.72 -7.06 -29.85
N TYR A 694 -50.79 -6.19 -28.85
CA TYR A 694 -51.45 -6.49 -27.57
C TYR A 694 -52.98 -6.56 -27.72
N MET A 695 -53.59 -5.70 -28.54
CA MET A 695 -55.04 -5.78 -28.82
C MET A 695 -55.44 -7.12 -29.46
N ASN A 696 -54.59 -7.66 -30.34
CA ASN A 696 -54.81 -8.97 -30.95
C ASN A 696 -54.70 -10.10 -29.91
N VAL A 697 -53.74 -10.03 -28.96
CA VAL A 697 -53.67 -11.00 -27.85
C VAL A 697 -54.95 -11.00 -27.04
N LEU A 698 -55.42 -9.84 -26.61
CA LEU A 698 -56.65 -9.73 -25.80
C LEU A 698 -57.86 -10.33 -26.51
N ARG A 699 -57.94 -10.16 -27.84
CA ARG A 699 -58.99 -10.78 -28.65
C ARG A 699 -58.87 -12.30 -28.68
N PHE A 700 -57.68 -12.84 -28.93
CA PHE A 700 -57.48 -14.29 -29.04
C PHE A 700 -57.61 -14.99 -27.70
N VAL A 701 -57.05 -14.45 -26.62
CA VAL A 701 -57.16 -15.03 -25.27
C VAL A 701 -58.62 -15.12 -24.83
N ARG A 702 -59.42 -14.08 -25.07
CA ARG A 702 -60.86 -14.11 -24.76
C ARG A 702 -61.64 -15.09 -25.63
N LYS A 703 -61.19 -15.32 -26.87
CA LYS A 703 -61.79 -16.32 -27.76
C LYS A 703 -61.48 -17.73 -27.29
N LEU A 704 -60.23 -17.97 -26.87
CA LEU A 704 -59.76 -19.24 -26.31
C LEU A 704 -60.45 -19.58 -24.99
N SER A 705 -60.63 -18.62 -24.10
CA SER A 705 -61.28 -18.85 -22.79
C SER A 705 -62.78 -19.17 -22.87
N ARG A 706 -63.37 -19.12 -24.07
CA ARG A 706 -64.81 -19.35 -24.31
C ARG A 706 -65.06 -20.45 -25.35
N LEU A 707 -63.99 -21.07 -25.84
CA LEU A 707 -64.08 -22.17 -26.79
C LEU A 707 -64.52 -23.43 -26.06
N ASP A 708 -65.47 -24.15 -26.63
CA ASP A 708 -65.80 -25.51 -26.19
C ASP A 708 -64.68 -26.45 -26.66
N PRO A 709 -64.00 -27.18 -25.75
CA PRO A 709 -62.97 -28.15 -26.11
C PRO A 709 -63.45 -29.22 -27.11
N ASN A 710 -64.77 -29.47 -27.18
CA ASN A 710 -65.34 -30.45 -28.11
C ASN A 710 -65.60 -29.91 -29.52
N ASP A 711 -65.56 -28.59 -29.74
CA ASP A 711 -65.78 -27.97 -31.04
C ASP A 711 -64.47 -27.87 -31.85
N LYS A 712 -64.06 -29.02 -32.41
CA LYS A 712 -62.84 -29.15 -33.22
C LYS A 712 -62.82 -28.22 -34.44
N ALA A 713 -63.98 -27.88 -35.00
CA ALA A 713 -64.08 -26.96 -36.13
C ALA A 713 -63.77 -25.51 -35.70
N ALA A 714 -64.29 -25.09 -34.55
CA ALA A 714 -63.99 -23.77 -34.00
C ALA A 714 -62.52 -23.65 -33.56
N ILE A 715 -61.94 -24.69 -32.97
CA ILE A 715 -60.52 -24.72 -32.56
C ILE A 715 -59.60 -24.59 -33.78
N SER A 716 -59.84 -25.39 -34.83
CA SER A 716 -59.07 -25.32 -36.09
C SER A 716 -59.17 -23.94 -36.76
N LYS A 717 -60.36 -23.31 -36.71
CA LYS A 717 -60.56 -21.95 -37.20
C LYS A 717 -59.73 -20.93 -36.41
N VAL A 718 -59.69 -21.02 -35.08
CA VAL A 718 -58.86 -20.13 -34.26
C VAL A 718 -57.38 -20.33 -34.52
N LYS A 719 -56.92 -21.58 -34.64
CA LYS A 719 -55.54 -21.90 -35.00
C LYS A 719 -55.10 -21.22 -36.29
N LYS A 720 -55.92 -21.29 -37.35
CA LYS A 720 -55.66 -20.62 -38.62
C LYS A 720 -55.59 -19.10 -38.48
N GLU A 721 -56.56 -18.50 -37.77
CA GLU A 721 -56.56 -17.05 -37.51
C GLU A 721 -55.32 -16.58 -36.73
N VAL A 722 -54.81 -17.39 -35.78
CA VAL A 722 -53.58 -17.09 -35.02
C VAL A 722 -52.34 -17.20 -35.90
N MET A 723 -52.25 -18.24 -36.75
CA MET A 723 -51.12 -18.42 -37.68
C MET A 723 -51.01 -17.25 -38.67
N GLU A 724 -52.14 -16.82 -39.24
CA GLU A 724 -52.22 -15.71 -40.22
C GLU A 724 -52.01 -14.33 -39.58
N CYS A 725 -52.08 -14.21 -38.25
CA CYS A 725 -51.87 -12.95 -37.55
C CYS A 725 -50.37 -12.65 -37.39
N ASN A 726 -49.86 -11.67 -38.14
CA ASN A 726 -48.45 -11.25 -38.07
C ASN A 726 -48.16 -10.36 -36.85
N ALA A 727 -49.12 -9.53 -36.43
CA ALA A 727 -48.97 -8.63 -35.29
C ALA A 727 -49.63 -9.23 -34.04
N LEU A 728 -48.96 -10.18 -33.38
CA LEU A 728 -49.50 -10.84 -32.19
C LEU A 728 -48.42 -10.98 -31.10
N ALA A 729 -48.60 -10.30 -29.97
CA ALA A 729 -47.72 -10.50 -28.82
C ALA A 729 -47.88 -11.92 -28.26
N ALA A 730 -46.81 -12.52 -27.71
CA ALA A 730 -46.84 -13.89 -27.18
C ALA A 730 -47.47 -14.95 -28.13
N LYS A 731 -47.33 -14.80 -29.45
CA LYS A 731 -47.91 -15.70 -30.47
C LYS A 731 -47.62 -17.18 -30.20
N GLN A 732 -46.40 -17.50 -29.78
CA GLN A 732 -45.99 -18.87 -29.49
C GLN A 732 -46.83 -19.49 -28.36
N TRP A 733 -47.02 -18.79 -27.25
CA TRP A 733 -47.85 -19.24 -26.13
C TRP A 733 -49.33 -19.39 -26.55
N VAL A 734 -49.86 -18.48 -27.37
CA VAL A 734 -51.23 -18.60 -27.90
C VAL A 734 -51.37 -19.86 -28.76
N LEU A 735 -50.38 -20.17 -29.60
CA LEU A 735 -50.36 -21.39 -30.41
C LEU A 735 -50.27 -22.66 -29.56
N GLU A 736 -49.45 -22.63 -28.50
CA GLU A 736 -49.35 -23.73 -27.52
C GLU A 736 -50.70 -24.00 -26.85
N LYS A 737 -51.38 -22.97 -26.35
CA LYS A 737 -52.71 -23.11 -25.74
C LYS A 737 -53.78 -23.59 -26.72
N VAL A 738 -53.69 -23.21 -27.99
CA VAL A 738 -54.60 -23.75 -29.04
C VAL A 738 -54.33 -25.23 -29.27
N ALA A 739 -53.06 -25.65 -29.29
CA ALA A 739 -52.68 -27.06 -29.45
C ALA A 739 -53.10 -27.91 -28.26
N GLU A 740 -53.04 -27.38 -27.03
CA GLU A 740 -53.56 -28.04 -25.82
C GLU A 740 -55.08 -28.29 -25.88
N LEU A 741 -55.85 -27.42 -26.55
CA LEU A 741 -57.29 -27.63 -26.76
C LEU A 741 -57.59 -28.62 -27.90
N GLU A 742 -56.64 -28.89 -28.81
CA GLU A 742 -56.79 -29.86 -29.91
C GLU A 742 -56.53 -31.31 -29.50
N GLY A 743 -55.66 -31.51 -28.51
CA GLY A 743 -55.27 -32.83 -27.96
C GLY A 743 -56.22 -33.31 -26.90
#